data_AF-A0AAU2R4F3-F1
#
_entry.id   AF-A0AAU2R4F3-F1
#
_cell.length_a   1.000
_cell.length_b   1.000
_cell.length_c   1.000
_cell.angle_alpha   90.00
_cell.angle_beta   90.00
_cell.angle_gamma   90.00
#
_symmetry.space_group_name_H-M   'P 1'
#
loop_
_entity.id
_entity.type
_entity.pdbx_description
1 polymer ?
#
loop_
_entity_poly.entity_id
_entity_poly.type
_entity_poly.pdbx_seq_one_letter_code
_entity_poly.pdbx_strand_id
1 'polypeptide(L)'
;MTESIHPSRRTVVTALGAAAFVALPAWPETARAADGTAAAADGPVLDTHPTTEPSGTHVRDIGGTNVVFRYGAVLPAFDGWRTHEPTREYLSLDRKWRFRFDPDNQGFGEGWQSAHHDDRTWGRIDVPAAWDLLDTPGFGSETGPFARGTAFSDGYAWYRTTVDVPASWRARHVRIAFLAAGYSAEVWLDGRHLGKHEGANSPFALPVAGALRPGTRQTIAVRVFRRASYTDYTDPTPQPVTDDHELPYKPVDYWPYAGLTRSAWIEAVPQVTIAKLLAVGANGRLEARAVVENHSASDFEGRLTLDPGRGSGGRPVVVAARIAARSAGVVRVSVPIPHAPRWSPAAPHTLTARATLTAGRHSGARVDTLSTGYGVRELTIGDAQLRLNGKPLFLKGLNWHEETAAHGRAMTPAEYDRELGHVTAVGANFIRNCVYNRHPYVYDWADRHGVLVMDDIDTMWLNTAQEKLQTERYGLARALALTMAWNQHNHPSVILWCLQNESEIDADGAPVYRAWLADLKAAVKAVDLTARPVTWASNTSNDPAFDLADVIGFNEYFGYFYGKDADLGPTLDAVHAKYPGKPILITENGTWSVAGTHGPSTTQGTEEWQAASFTAHWAQVTARSEFVAGFTYWVLKDYKQRAGYNQAYNGISVMGLLTFEEERPKLVHDAFREAVNPRGR
;
A
#
# COMPACT_ATOMS: atom_id res chain seq x y z
N MET A 1 -22.94 -51.88 -39.31
CA MET A 1 -22.78 -51.52 -37.88
C MET A 1 -21.30 -51.58 -37.55
N THR A 2 -20.88 -50.61 -36.73
CA THR A 2 -19.58 -50.42 -36.05
C THR A 2 -18.37 -50.03 -36.90
N GLU A 3 -18.09 -48.72 -36.80
CA GLU A 3 -16.86 -47.99 -37.11
C GLU A 3 -15.69 -48.42 -36.22
N SER A 4 -14.49 -48.44 -36.79
CA SER A 4 -13.23 -48.18 -36.07
C SER A 4 -12.18 -47.69 -37.07
N ILE A 5 -11.79 -46.41 -37.02
CA ILE A 5 -10.63 -45.89 -37.75
C ILE A 5 -9.85 -44.95 -36.84
N HIS A 6 -8.58 -45.28 -36.61
CA HIS A 6 -7.57 -44.43 -35.97
C HIS A 6 -7.23 -43.19 -36.82
N PRO A 7 -6.84 -42.06 -36.19
CA PRO A 7 -6.68 -40.79 -36.87
C PRO A 7 -5.32 -40.66 -37.58
N SER A 8 -5.36 -40.18 -38.82
CA SER A 8 -4.18 -39.72 -39.56
C SER A 8 -3.86 -38.26 -39.23
N ARG A 9 -2.57 -38.00 -39.04
CA ARG A 9 -1.87 -36.71 -38.95
C ARG A 9 -2.57 -35.53 -39.67
N ARG A 10 -2.82 -34.44 -38.94
CA ARG A 10 -2.98 -33.09 -39.51
C ARG A 10 -2.04 -32.11 -38.84
N THR A 11 -1.24 -31.49 -39.69
CA THR A 11 -0.33 -30.38 -39.49
C THR A 11 -0.98 -29.25 -38.68
N VAL A 12 -0.38 -28.90 -37.54
CA VAL A 12 -0.72 -27.68 -36.79
C VAL A 12 0.05 -26.54 -37.43
N VAL A 13 -0.66 -25.66 -38.13
CA VAL A 13 -0.17 -24.34 -38.53
C VAL A 13 -0.24 -23.44 -37.30
N THR A 14 0.92 -23.05 -36.78
CA THR A 14 1.06 -22.09 -35.70
C THR A 14 0.63 -20.71 -36.19
N ALA A 15 -0.58 -20.28 -35.84
CA ALA A 15 -1.02 -18.92 -36.06
C ALA A 15 -0.31 -17.99 -35.06
N LEU A 16 0.65 -17.20 -35.56
CA LEU A 16 1.18 -16.03 -34.88
C LEU A 16 0.04 -15.01 -34.73
N GLY A 17 -0.45 -14.87 -33.50
CA GLY A 17 -1.53 -13.94 -33.16
C GLY A 17 -1.15 -12.50 -33.47
N ALA A 18 -1.95 -11.85 -34.32
CA ALA A 18 -1.89 -10.42 -34.57
C ALA A 18 -2.22 -9.66 -33.27
N ALA A 19 -1.35 -8.73 -32.88
CA ALA A 19 -1.61 -7.80 -31.79
C ALA A 19 -2.78 -6.87 -32.18
N ALA A 20 -3.87 -6.91 -31.43
CA ALA A 20 -4.95 -5.95 -31.54
C ALA A 20 -4.51 -4.62 -30.92
N PHE A 21 -4.51 -3.55 -31.72
CA PHE A 21 -4.18 -2.19 -31.29
C PHE A 21 -5.45 -1.34 -31.29
N VAL A 22 -5.70 -0.63 -30.20
CA VAL A 22 -6.71 0.44 -30.14
C VAL A 22 -6.06 1.65 -29.47
N ALA A 23 -5.91 2.74 -30.21
CA ALA A 23 -5.53 4.05 -29.68
C ALA A 23 -6.75 4.97 -29.81
N LEU A 24 -7.22 5.55 -28.70
CA LEU A 24 -8.35 6.49 -28.62
C LEU A 24 -8.24 7.34 -27.32
N PRO A 25 -8.91 8.50 -27.23
CA PRO A 25 -8.71 9.75 -27.97
C PRO A 25 -7.65 10.66 -27.29
N ALA A 26 -7.32 11.79 -27.92
CA ALA A 26 -6.49 12.84 -27.32
C ALA A 26 -7.04 13.25 -25.94
N TRP A 27 -6.16 13.64 -25.02
CA TRP A 27 -6.56 14.28 -23.77
C TRP A 27 -7.53 15.43 -24.10
N PRO A 28 -8.59 15.63 -23.29
CA PRO A 28 -9.36 16.86 -23.37
C PRO A 28 -8.41 18.07 -23.42
N GLU A 29 -8.73 19.11 -24.18
CA GLU A 29 -7.99 20.39 -24.07
C GLU A 29 -7.97 20.92 -22.61
N THR A 30 -8.86 20.38 -21.76
CA THR A 30 -9.00 20.59 -20.32
C THR A 30 -8.22 19.61 -19.42
N ALA A 31 -7.37 18.72 -19.94
CA ALA A 31 -6.33 18.03 -19.14
C ALA A 31 -5.14 18.96 -18.79
N ARG A 32 -5.44 20.26 -18.70
CA ARG A 32 -4.60 21.23 -18.00
C ARG A 32 -4.83 20.99 -16.52
N ALA A 33 -3.82 21.30 -15.71
CA ALA A 33 -3.99 21.39 -14.26
C ALA A 33 -5.35 22.01 -13.93
N ALA A 34 -6.04 21.45 -12.93
CA ALA A 34 -7.27 21.99 -12.35
C ALA A 34 -7.35 23.49 -12.58
N ASP A 35 -8.34 23.91 -13.35
CA ASP A 35 -8.50 25.21 -13.95
C ASP A 35 -8.27 26.31 -12.91
N GLY A 36 -7.03 26.75 -12.80
CA GLY A 36 -6.67 28.01 -12.17
C GLY A 36 -7.06 29.13 -13.11
N THR A 37 -8.35 29.34 -13.33
CA THR A 37 -8.85 30.66 -13.72
C THR A 37 -8.76 31.57 -12.51
N ALA A 38 -7.55 31.96 -12.16
CA ALA A 38 -7.34 33.14 -11.34
C ALA A 38 -7.50 34.35 -12.28
N ALA A 39 -8.72 34.87 -12.35
CA ALA A 39 -8.86 36.31 -12.34
C ALA A 39 -8.17 36.82 -11.06
N ALA A 40 -7.47 37.94 -11.17
CA ALA A 40 -6.79 38.55 -10.05
C ALA A 40 -7.76 38.81 -8.87
N ALA A 41 -7.21 38.70 -7.65
CA ALA A 41 -7.83 38.99 -6.36
C ALA A 41 -8.92 38.01 -5.88
N ASP A 42 -8.48 36.83 -5.43
CA ASP A 42 -8.87 36.16 -4.17
C ASP A 42 -8.34 34.70 -4.23
N GLY A 43 -7.48 34.33 -3.27
CA GLY A 43 -6.78 33.03 -3.28
C GLY A 43 -7.73 31.83 -3.16
N PRO A 44 -7.31 30.61 -3.56
CA PRO A 44 -8.15 29.43 -3.39
C PRO A 44 -8.42 29.21 -1.91
N VAL A 45 -9.70 29.22 -1.53
CA VAL A 45 -10.16 28.68 -0.25
C VAL A 45 -9.88 27.18 -0.31
N LEU A 46 -8.99 26.71 0.56
CA LEU A 46 -8.61 25.29 0.63
C LEU A 46 -9.73 24.55 1.37
N ASP A 47 -10.66 23.99 0.61
CA ASP A 47 -11.76 23.19 1.16
C ASP A 47 -11.17 22.00 1.93
N THR A 48 -11.49 21.92 3.22
CA THR A 48 -11.06 20.81 4.07
C THR A 48 -11.70 19.51 3.62
N HIS A 49 -12.96 19.56 3.16
CA HIS A 49 -13.77 18.41 2.73
C HIS A 49 -14.40 18.66 1.35
N PRO A 50 -13.60 18.56 0.27
CA PRO A 50 -14.13 18.69 -1.09
C PRO A 50 -15.27 17.70 -1.34
N THR A 51 -16.10 17.96 -2.35
CA THR A 51 -17.24 17.11 -2.68
C THR A 51 -16.85 15.69 -3.06
N THR A 52 -15.64 15.49 -3.58
CA THR A 52 -15.04 14.20 -3.95
C THR A 52 -13.60 14.16 -3.45
N GLU A 53 -13.02 12.97 -3.34
CA GLU A 53 -11.62 12.82 -2.94
C GLU A 53 -10.68 13.66 -3.86
N PRO A 54 -9.66 14.33 -3.27
CA PRO A 54 -8.96 15.44 -3.92
C PRO A 54 -8.03 15.04 -5.07
N SER A 55 -7.71 13.75 -5.23
CA SER A 55 -6.77 13.27 -6.26
C SER A 55 -7.44 13.02 -7.61
N GLY A 56 -8.79 12.98 -7.67
CA GLY A 56 -9.53 12.69 -8.90
C GLY A 56 -9.22 11.30 -9.46
N THR A 57 -9.06 10.31 -8.59
CA THR A 57 -8.71 8.93 -8.84
C THR A 57 -9.81 8.23 -9.59
N HIS A 58 -9.49 7.74 -10.78
CA HIS A 58 -10.45 7.03 -11.60
C HIS A 58 -9.75 6.01 -12.50
N VAL A 59 -10.55 5.13 -13.10
CA VAL A 59 -10.09 4.11 -14.03
C VAL A 59 -10.58 4.43 -15.42
N ARG A 60 -9.71 4.25 -16.43
CA ARG A 60 -10.09 4.28 -17.84
C ARG A 60 -9.67 2.98 -18.52
N ASP A 61 -10.56 2.39 -19.31
CA ASP A 61 -10.14 1.31 -20.22
C ASP A 61 -9.34 1.91 -21.38
N ILE A 62 -8.09 1.48 -21.52
CA ILE A 62 -7.21 1.85 -22.60
C ILE A 62 -6.71 0.57 -23.26
N GLY A 63 -7.27 0.27 -24.43
CA GLY A 63 -6.93 -0.93 -25.19
C GLY A 63 -7.23 -2.22 -24.42
N GLY A 64 -8.35 -2.29 -23.69
CA GLY A 64 -8.78 -3.43 -22.87
C GLY A 64 -8.08 -3.57 -21.52
N THR A 65 -7.36 -2.52 -21.09
CA THR A 65 -6.67 -2.48 -19.80
C THR A 65 -7.19 -1.31 -19.01
N ASN A 66 -7.72 -1.59 -17.83
CA ASN A 66 -8.06 -0.59 -16.84
C ASN A 66 -6.78 0.06 -16.30
N VAL A 67 -6.61 1.34 -16.58
CA VAL A 67 -5.48 2.15 -16.15
C VAL A 67 -5.96 3.13 -15.08
N VAL A 68 -5.23 3.22 -13.97
CA VAL A 68 -5.53 4.16 -12.88
C VAL A 68 -4.94 5.53 -13.20
N PHE A 69 -5.77 6.56 -13.07
CA PHE A 69 -5.39 7.96 -13.24
C PHE A 69 -5.53 8.71 -11.92
N ARG A 70 -4.63 9.67 -11.66
CA ARG A 70 -4.73 10.68 -10.60
C ARG A 70 -4.18 12.01 -11.11
N TYR A 71 -4.78 13.11 -10.69
CA TYR A 71 -4.37 14.46 -11.12
C TYR A 71 -4.31 14.63 -12.65
N GLY A 72 -5.20 13.92 -13.36
CA GLY A 72 -5.25 13.93 -14.83
C GLY A 72 -4.15 13.14 -15.55
N ALA A 73 -3.25 12.46 -14.82
CA ALA A 73 -2.16 11.66 -15.37
C ALA A 73 -2.27 10.19 -14.94
N VAL A 74 -1.58 9.28 -15.64
CA VAL A 74 -1.50 7.88 -15.22
C VAL A 74 -0.81 7.81 -13.86
N LEU A 75 -1.35 7.03 -12.91
CA LEU A 75 -0.70 6.71 -11.66
C LEU A 75 0.62 5.97 -11.95
N PRO A 76 1.79 6.57 -11.68
CA PRO A 76 3.04 5.94 -12.10
C PRO A 76 3.48 4.79 -11.21
N ALA A 77 4.50 4.08 -11.68
CA ALA A 77 5.18 3.05 -10.90
C ALA A 77 5.86 3.64 -9.64
N PHE A 78 5.57 3.02 -8.50
CA PHE A 78 6.25 3.23 -7.21
C PHE A 78 6.94 1.96 -6.70
N ASP A 79 6.67 0.81 -7.32
CA ASP A 79 7.30 -0.49 -7.08
C ASP A 79 8.80 -0.51 -7.45
N GLY A 80 9.22 0.37 -8.36
CA GLY A 80 10.62 0.53 -8.77
C GLY A 80 11.34 1.72 -8.11
N TRP A 81 10.89 2.23 -6.96
CA TRP A 81 11.34 3.52 -6.40
C TRP A 81 12.85 3.68 -6.19
N ARG A 82 13.63 2.59 -6.03
CA ARG A 82 15.11 2.62 -5.96
C ARG A 82 15.81 2.39 -7.30
N THR A 83 15.07 2.01 -8.33
CA THR A 83 15.62 1.68 -9.64
C THR A 83 15.79 2.97 -10.44
N HIS A 84 17.04 3.37 -10.65
CA HIS A 84 17.35 4.50 -11.51
C HIS A 84 17.55 4.04 -12.95
N GLU A 85 16.57 4.34 -13.80
CA GLU A 85 16.65 4.06 -15.22
C GLU A 85 17.54 5.08 -15.94
N PRO A 86 18.38 4.66 -16.91
CA PRO A 86 19.33 5.55 -17.57
C PRO A 86 18.67 6.64 -18.45
N THR A 87 17.37 6.51 -18.75
CA THR A 87 16.60 7.50 -19.53
C THR A 87 15.91 8.55 -18.66
N ARG A 88 16.01 8.41 -17.33
CA ARG A 88 15.29 9.19 -16.33
C ARG A 88 16.27 9.87 -15.39
N GLU A 89 15.93 11.07 -14.96
CA GLU A 89 16.75 11.85 -14.03
C GLU A 89 15.95 12.07 -12.75
N TYR A 90 16.61 11.92 -11.61
CA TYR A 90 16.01 12.00 -10.29
C TYR A 90 16.73 13.05 -9.46
N LEU A 91 15.96 13.91 -8.79
CA LEU A 91 16.46 14.83 -7.78
C LEU A 91 15.83 14.47 -6.45
N SER A 92 16.63 13.87 -5.56
CA SER A 92 16.18 13.53 -4.21
C SER A 92 15.76 14.78 -3.44
N LEU A 93 14.64 14.68 -2.74
CA LEU A 93 14.20 15.65 -1.75
C LEU A 93 14.41 15.13 -0.32
N ASP A 94 15.06 13.97 -0.16
CA ASP A 94 15.39 13.40 1.13
C ASP A 94 16.59 14.15 1.72
N ARG A 95 16.32 15.18 2.52
CA ARG A 95 17.28 16.12 3.11
C ARG A 95 16.64 16.88 4.26
N LYS A 96 17.37 17.81 4.88
CA LYS A 96 16.79 18.77 5.83
C LYS A 96 15.99 19.86 5.13
N TRP A 97 14.74 20.01 5.53
CA TRP A 97 13.84 21.08 5.09
C TRP A 97 13.67 22.11 6.20
N ARG A 98 13.23 23.32 5.84
CA ARG A 98 12.67 24.29 6.79
C ARG A 98 11.33 23.79 7.26
N PHE A 99 11.05 23.98 8.54
CA PHE A 99 9.86 23.42 9.17
C PHE A 99 9.25 24.37 10.19
N ARG A 100 7.92 24.48 10.20
CA ARG A 100 7.16 25.28 11.16
C ARG A 100 5.76 24.69 11.37
N PHE A 101 5.40 24.48 12.64
CA PHE A 101 4.01 24.16 13.02
C PHE A 101 3.10 25.36 12.78
N ASP A 102 1.86 25.06 12.42
CA ASP A 102 0.79 26.01 12.10
C ASP A 102 -0.56 25.50 12.65
N PRO A 103 -0.66 25.27 13.97
CA PRO A 103 -1.87 24.71 14.58
C PRO A 103 -3.09 25.62 14.37
N ASP A 104 -2.86 26.93 14.28
CA ASP A 104 -3.90 27.95 14.07
C ASP A 104 -4.22 28.20 12.58
N ASN A 105 -3.60 27.45 11.65
CA ASN A 105 -3.80 27.56 10.19
C ASN A 105 -3.62 29.00 9.64
N GLN A 106 -2.63 29.73 10.13
CA GLN A 106 -2.34 31.11 9.73
C GLN A 106 -1.35 31.18 8.57
N GLY A 107 -0.52 30.15 8.39
CA GLY A 107 0.60 30.17 7.45
C GLY A 107 0.21 30.40 5.99
N PHE A 108 -0.96 29.93 5.56
CA PHE A 108 -1.45 30.18 4.21
C PHE A 108 -1.78 31.66 3.97
N GLY A 109 -2.45 32.29 4.94
CA GLY A 109 -2.79 33.72 4.91
C GLY A 109 -1.55 34.62 5.00
N GLU A 110 -0.52 34.16 5.73
CA GLU A 110 0.79 34.82 5.80
C GLU A 110 1.70 34.57 4.58
N GLY A 111 1.23 33.79 3.60
CA GLY A 111 1.94 33.59 2.35
C GLY A 111 3.12 32.61 2.43
N TRP A 112 3.13 31.66 3.36
CA TRP A 112 4.24 30.71 3.56
C TRP A 112 4.50 29.80 2.34
N GLN A 113 3.50 29.62 1.48
CA GLN A 113 3.58 28.97 0.18
C GLN A 113 4.42 29.73 -0.87
N SER A 114 4.57 31.05 -0.70
CA SER A 114 5.20 31.94 -1.69
C SER A 114 6.69 31.63 -1.88
N ALA A 115 7.20 31.85 -3.09
CA ALA A 115 8.63 31.78 -3.40
C ALA A 115 9.46 32.75 -2.54
N HIS A 116 8.87 33.90 -2.17
CA HIS A 116 9.55 35.01 -1.52
C HIS A 116 9.38 35.07 -0.01
N HIS A 117 8.63 34.14 0.59
CA HIS A 117 8.49 34.09 2.05
C HIS A 117 9.85 33.85 2.70
N ASP A 118 10.14 34.61 3.76
CA ASP A 118 11.38 34.51 4.54
C ASP A 118 11.24 33.43 5.62
N ASP A 119 11.84 32.27 5.39
CA ASP A 119 11.86 31.13 6.33
C ASP A 119 13.16 31.01 7.11
N ARG A 120 14.01 32.05 7.15
CA ARG A 120 15.32 31.97 7.82
C ARG A 120 15.19 31.65 9.30
N THR A 121 14.09 32.09 9.93
CA THR A 121 13.77 31.86 11.35
C THR A 121 13.08 30.52 11.61
N TRP A 122 12.66 29.79 10.56
CA TRP A 122 12.00 28.50 10.73
C TRP A 122 12.98 27.44 11.25
N GLY A 123 12.43 26.48 11.99
CA GLY A 123 13.12 25.28 12.41
C GLY A 123 13.53 24.41 11.22
N ARG A 124 14.07 23.24 11.52
CA ARG A 124 14.45 22.26 10.51
C ARG A 124 13.99 20.87 10.92
N ILE A 125 13.64 20.07 9.92
CA ILE A 125 13.32 18.66 10.08
C ILE A 125 13.95 17.89 8.92
N ASP A 126 14.40 16.67 9.19
CA ASP A 126 14.76 15.74 8.13
C ASP A 126 13.51 15.33 7.34
N VAL A 127 13.67 15.08 6.06
CA VAL A 127 12.67 14.45 5.21
C VAL A 127 13.36 13.23 4.58
N PRO A 128 12.82 12.01 4.70
CA PRO A 128 11.64 11.69 5.50
C PRO A 128 11.89 11.80 7.02
N ALA A 129 10.85 12.19 7.76
CA ALA A 129 10.78 12.08 9.21
C ALA A 129 9.31 12.14 9.67
N ALA A 130 8.99 11.44 10.76
CA ALA A 130 7.78 11.74 11.51
C ALA A 130 8.05 12.94 12.43
N TRP A 131 7.20 13.97 12.38
CA TRP A 131 7.38 15.16 13.23
C TRP A 131 7.19 14.86 14.72
N ASP A 132 6.65 13.68 15.02
CA ASP A 132 6.34 13.22 16.36
C ASP A 132 7.59 13.10 17.22
N LEU A 133 8.71 12.79 16.59
CA LEU A 133 9.98 12.56 17.25
C LEU A 133 10.83 13.84 17.40
N LEU A 134 10.39 14.98 16.84
CA LEU A 134 11.21 16.19 16.74
C LEU A 134 11.64 16.75 18.11
N ASP A 135 10.72 16.78 19.08
CA ASP A 135 10.98 17.23 20.46
C ASP A 135 10.25 16.36 21.48
N THR A 136 10.28 15.05 21.27
CA THR A 136 9.63 14.07 22.16
C THR A 136 10.65 13.04 22.63
N PRO A 137 11.56 13.42 23.55
CA PRO A 137 12.56 12.49 24.07
C PRO A 137 11.88 11.31 24.78
N GLY A 138 12.40 10.10 24.54
CA GLY A 138 11.82 8.87 25.09
C GLY A 138 10.49 8.48 24.46
N PHE A 139 10.15 8.99 23.26
CA PHE A 139 8.91 8.66 22.56
C PHE A 139 8.63 7.14 22.46
N GLY A 140 9.68 6.34 22.25
CA GLY A 140 9.57 4.88 22.18
C GLY A 140 9.92 4.12 23.47
N SER A 141 10.22 4.80 24.58
CA SER A 141 10.54 4.12 25.83
C SER A 141 9.29 3.69 26.59
N GLU A 142 9.21 2.43 27.01
CA GLU A 142 8.09 1.88 27.79
C GLU A 142 7.95 2.53 29.18
N THR A 143 9.04 3.07 29.71
CA THR A 143 9.08 3.76 31.02
C THR A 143 8.98 5.28 30.92
N GLY A 144 8.93 5.81 29.70
CA GLY A 144 8.86 7.25 29.44
C GLY A 144 7.50 7.86 29.83
N PRO A 145 7.44 9.18 30.06
CA PRO A 145 6.16 9.85 30.27
C PRO A 145 5.34 9.82 28.98
N PHE A 146 4.05 9.50 29.09
CA PHE A 146 3.16 9.38 27.94
C PHE A 146 3.04 10.65 27.09
N ALA A 147 2.79 11.81 27.72
CA ALA A 147 2.36 13.01 27.01
C ALA A 147 3.33 14.20 27.16
N ARG A 148 4.23 14.38 26.18
CA ARG A 148 5.12 15.56 26.03
C ARG A 148 5.49 15.78 24.56
N GLY A 149 5.90 17.01 24.23
CA GLY A 149 6.56 17.29 22.95
C GLY A 149 5.62 17.41 21.75
N THR A 150 6.21 17.39 20.56
CA THR A 150 5.54 17.61 19.27
C THR A 150 4.71 16.42 18.80
N ALA A 151 4.84 15.26 19.46
CA ALA A 151 4.01 14.08 19.22
C ALA A 151 2.50 14.37 19.35
N PHE A 152 2.12 15.37 20.14
CA PHE A 152 0.73 15.73 20.41
C PHE A 152 0.28 17.01 19.69
N SER A 153 1.12 17.55 18.80
CA SER A 153 0.74 18.70 17.96
C SER A 153 -0.14 18.24 16.80
N ASP A 154 -1.42 18.59 16.86
CA ASP A 154 -2.40 18.41 15.78
C ASP A 154 -2.50 19.66 14.89
N GLY A 155 -3.20 19.57 13.76
CA GLY A 155 -3.35 20.67 12.81
C GLY A 155 -2.27 20.67 11.72
N TYR A 156 -1.93 21.85 11.22
CA TYR A 156 -1.02 21.98 10.08
C TYR A 156 0.44 22.11 10.52
N ALA A 157 1.35 21.68 9.64
CA ALA A 157 2.72 22.17 9.62
C ALA A 157 3.20 22.37 8.19
N TRP A 158 4.18 23.25 8.03
CA TRP A 158 4.75 23.62 6.76
C TRP A 158 6.19 23.18 6.63
N TYR A 159 6.52 22.69 5.44
CA TYR A 159 7.84 22.29 5.00
C TYR A 159 8.25 23.20 3.84
N ARG A 160 9.44 23.76 3.87
CA ARG A 160 10.01 24.51 2.72
C ARG A 160 11.42 24.04 2.38
N THR A 161 11.70 23.90 1.10
CA THR A 161 13.04 23.61 0.60
C THR A 161 13.29 24.30 -0.73
N THR A 162 14.55 24.40 -1.12
CA THR A 162 14.94 24.95 -2.41
C THR A 162 15.70 23.90 -3.23
N VAL A 163 15.48 23.92 -4.53
CA VAL A 163 16.07 22.99 -5.48
C VAL A 163 16.66 23.76 -6.65
N ASP A 164 17.86 23.38 -7.07
CA ASP A 164 18.46 23.86 -8.30
C ASP A 164 18.02 22.91 -9.43
N VAL A 165 17.14 23.39 -10.31
CA VAL A 165 16.54 22.56 -11.35
C VAL A 165 17.53 22.41 -12.51
N PRO A 166 17.92 21.18 -12.92
CA PRO A 166 18.84 20.99 -14.02
C PRO A 166 18.34 21.59 -15.34
N ALA A 167 19.20 22.31 -16.06
CA ALA A 167 18.85 22.89 -17.36
C ALA A 167 18.51 21.84 -18.43
N SER A 168 19.04 20.61 -18.29
CA SER A 168 18.76 19.43 -19.14
C SER A 168 17.27 19.05 -19.16
N TRP A 169 16.48 19.50 -18.18
CA TRP A 169 15.08 19.11 -18.03
C TRP A 169 14.10 19.92 -18.91
N ARG A 170 14.59 20.91 -19.68
CA ARG A 170 13.75 21.79 -20.53
C ARG A 170 12.82 21.06 -21.50
N ALA A 171 13.23 19.90 -22.00
CA ALA A 171 12.44 19.08 -22.91
C ALA A 171 11.87 17.82 -22.26
N ARG A 172 11.84 17.73 -20.92
CA ARG A 172 11.36 16.55 -20.18
C ARG A 172 9.96 16.78 -19.63
N HIS A 173 9.23 15.69 -19.40
CA HIS A 173 8.05 15.72 -18.54
C HIS A 173 8.53 15.54 -17.11
N VAL A 174 8.09 16.40 -16.19
CA VAL A 174 8.59 16.41 -14.82
C VAL A 174 7.43 16.30 -13.85
N ARG A 175 7.65 15.55 -12.77
CA ARG A 175 6.72 15.37 -11.66
C ARG A 175 7.45 15.44 -10.33
N ILE A 176 6.74 15.87 -9.28
CA ILE A 176 7.17 15.71 -7.88
C ILE A 176 6.42 14.54 -7.28
N ALA A 177 7.11 13.67 -6.56
CA ALA A 177 6.57 12.44 -6.01
C ALA A 177 6.88 12.33 -4.51
N PHE A 178 5.94 11.74 -3.77
CA PHE A 178 6.03 11.48 -2.34
C PHE A 178 5.56 10.04 -2.10
N LEU A 179 6.26 9.30 -1.25
CA LEU A 179 5.84 7.94 -0.87
C LEU A 179 4.76 7.91 0.22
N ALA A 180 4.68 8.96 1.04
CA ALA A 180 3.65 9.14 2.07
C ALA A 180 3.70 10.56 2.63
N ALA A 181 2.54 11.06 3.05
CA ALA A 181 2.43 12.25 3.88
C ALA A 181 1.29 12.05 4.88
N GLY A 182 1.60 11.94 6.17
CA GLY A 182 0.61 11.70 7.22
C GLY A 182 0.00 13.01 7.73
N TYR A 183 -1.31 13.27 7.63
CA TYR A 183 -2.40 12.50 7.00
C TYR A 183 -2.71 12.95 5.56
N SER A 184 -2.68 14.27 5.31
CA SER A 184 -2.93 14.85 3.99
C SER A 184 -1.89 15.95 3.70
N ALA A 185 -1.68 16.25 2.42
CA ALA A 185 -0.66 17.20 1.99
C ALA A 185 -1.11 18.07 0.82
N GLU A 186 -0.62 19.31 0.80
CA GLU A 186 -0.76 20.25 -0.31
C GLU A 186 0.61 20.76 -0.72
N VAL A 187 0.85 20.89 -2.03
CA VAL A 187 2.17 21.14 -2.58
C VAL A 187 2.18 22.36 -3.47
N TRP A 188 3.18 23.22 -3.30
CA TRP A 188 3.42 24.40 -4.13
C TRP A 188 4.85 24.41 -4.68
N LEU A 189 5.00 24.97 -5.88
CA LEU A 189 6.29 25.30 -6.48
C LEU A 189 6.31 26.80 -6.80
N ASP A 190 7.19 27.55 -6.13
CA ASP A 190 7.26 29.01 -6.17
C ASP A 190 5.90 29.71 -5.93
N GLY A 191 5.11 29.23 -4.97
CA GLY A 191 3.78 29.76 -4.67
C GLY A 191 2.67 29.30 -5.62
N ARG A 192 2.99 28.59 -6.72
CA ARG A 192 1.97 27.99 -7.58
C ARG A 192 1.54 26.63 -7.00
N HIS A 193 0.25 26.50 -6.69
CA HIS A 193 -0.33 25.25 -6.20
C HIS A 193 -0.26 24.14 -7.26
N LEU A 194 0.19 22.96 -6.85
CA LEU A 194 0.33 21.78 -7.70
C LEU A 194 -0.78 20.75 -7.46
N GLY A 195 -1.24 20.60 -6.22
CA GLY A 195 -2.33 19.67 -5.87
C GLY A 195 -2.38 19.29 -4.40
N LYS A 196 -3.51 18.69 -4.01
CA LYS A 196 -3.81 18.14 -2.69
C LYS A 196 -3.82 16.60 -2.75
N HIS A 197 -3.27 15.95 -1.73
CA HIS A 197 -3.31 14.51 -1.54
C HIS A 197 -3.90 14.17 -0.18
N GLU A 198 -4.71 13.13 -0.13
CA GLU A 198 -5.26 12.59 1.12
C GLU A 198 -5.02 11.08 1.17
N GLY A 199 -4.57 10.61 2.33
CA GLY A 199 -4.15 9.22 2.56
C GLY A 199 -2.75 9.20 3.18
N ALA A 200 -2.67 8.81 4.45
CA ALA A 200 -1.43 8.95 5.23
C ALA A 200 -0.27 8.09 4.71
N ASN A 201 -0.58 6.98 4.04
CA ASN A 201 0.38 5.92 3.72
C ASN A 201 0.47 5.60 2.22
N SER A 202 -0.28 6.32 1.37
CA SER A 202 -0.32 6.06 -0.06
C SER A 202 0.65 6.98 -0.82
N PRO A 203 1.41 6.47 -1.80
CA PRO A 203 2.29 7.33 -2.58
C PRO A 203 1.47 8.21 -3.53
N PHE A 204 2.00 9.34 -3.97
CA PHE A 204 1.37 10.21 -4.98
C PHE A 204 2.41 10.98 -5.79
N ALA A 205 2.04 11.38 -7.01
CA ALA A 205 2.89 12.17 -7.89
C ALA A 205 2.09 13.26 -8.58
N LEU A 206 2.60 14.49 -8.53
CA LEU A 206 1.97 15.68 -9.10
C LEU A 206 2.77 16.14 -10.32
N PRO A 207 2.15 16.32 -11.50
CA PRO A 207 2.82 16.92 -12.65
C PRO A 207 3.22 18.37 -12.32
N VAL A 208 4.43 18.78 -12.68
CA VAL A 208 4.92 20.17 -12.45
C VAL A 208 4.92 21.02 -13.73
N ALA A 209 4.23 20.55 -14.78
CA ALA A 209 4.25 21.14 -16.11
C ALA A 209 3.79 22.61 -16.08
N GLY A 210 4.66 23.51 -16.55
CA GLY A 210 4.41 24.95 -16.59
C GLY A 210 4.73 25.71 -15.29
N ALA A 211 5.02 25.02 -14.18
CA ALA A 211 5.50 25.64 -12.94
C ALA A 211 7.04 25.57 -12.81
N LEU A 212 7.62 24.46 -13.30
CA LEU A 212 9.06 24.24 -13.27
C LEU A 212 9.82 25.10 -14.30
N ARG A 213 10.94 25.69 -13.88
CA ARG A 213 11.86 26.53 -14.66
C ARG A 213 13.27 25.94 -14.65
N PRO A 214 13.60 25.09 -15.64
CA PRO A 214 14.93 24.48 -15.77
C PRO A 214 16.07 25.50 -15.86
N GLY A 215 17.16 25.20 -15.14
CA GLY A 215 18.34 26.08 -14.99
C GLY A 215 18.20 27.14 -13.90
N THR A 216 17.14 27.10 -13.09
CA THR A 216 16.90 28.07 -12.03
C THR A 216 16.73 27.39 -10.67
N ARG A 217 16.95 28.16 -9.61
CA ARG A 217 16.58 27.76 -8.25
C ARG A 217 15.09 28.00 -8.04
N GLN A 218 14.37 27.02 -7.50
CA GLN A 218 12.96 27.12 -7.17
C GLN A 218 12.69 26.64 -5.74
N THR A 219 11.64 27.18 -5.13
CA THR A 219 11.18 26.87 -3.78
C THR A 219 10.01 25.89 -3.85
N ILE A 220 10.10 24.80 -3.10
CA ILE A 220 8.99 23.90 -2.85
C ILE A 220 8.45 24.21 -1.46
N ALA A 221 7.14 24.37 -1.34
CA ALA A 221 6.45 24.42 -0.06
C ALA A 221 5.46 23.26 0.00
N VAL A 222 5.38 22.60 1.15
CA VAL A 222 4.40 21.54 1.41
C VAL A 222 3.72 21.85 2.74
N ARG A 223 2.39 21.85 2.74
CA ARG A 223 1.59 21.93 3.96
C ARG A 223 1.07 20.53 4.25
N VAL A 224 1.34 20.02 5.45
CA VAL A 224 0.86 18.71 5.90
C VAL A 224 -0.13 18.92 7.03
N PHE A 225 -1.25 18.20 6.99
CA PHE A 225 -2.27 18.23 8.03
C PHE A 225 -2.27 16.92 8.82
N ARG A 226 -2.24 17.05 10.15
CA ARG A 226 -2.56 15.99 11.10
C ARG A 226 -3.95 16.20 11.66
N ARG A 227 -4.72 15.13 11.60
CA ARG A 227 -6.04 15.01 12.24
C ARG A 227 -5.89 14.96 13.75
N ALA A 228 -6.78 15.67 14.45
CA ALA A 228 -6.93 15.50 15.88
C ALA A 228 -7.65 14.19 16.17
N SER A 229 -7.07 13.34 17.01
CA SER A 229 -7.77 12.14 17.50
C SER A 229 -8.65 12.49 18.70
N TYR A 230 -8.23 13.45 19.52
CA TYR A 230 -8.97 13.87 20.71
C TYR A 230 -8.92 15.40 20.85
N THR A 231 -9.88 15.97 21.58
CA THR A 231 -9.97 17.43 21.82
C THR A 231 -8.73 18.00 22.50
N ASP A 232 -8.21 17.28 23.49
CA ASP A 232 -6.89 17.48 24.08
C ASP A 232 -6.43 16.12 24.59
N TYR A 233 -5.40 15.56 23.95
CA TYR A 233 -4.91 14.22 24.29
C TYR A 233 -4.27 14.16 25.68
N THR A 234 -3.80 15.29 26.20
CA THR A 234 -3.11 15.39 27.48
C THR A 234 -4.08 15.52 28.66
N ASP A 235 -5.37 15.73 28.39
CA ASP A 235 -6.43 15.72 29.39
C ASP A 235 -6.61 14.30 29.98
N PRO A 236 -6.91 14.16 31.29
CA PRO A 236 -7.24 12.86 31.89
C PRO A 236 -8.51 12.19 31.32
N THR A 237 -9.38 12.97 30.67
CA THR A 237 -10.69 12.60 30.14
C THR A 237 -10.90 13.12 28.71
N PRO A 238 -10.00 12.80 27.78
CA PRO A 238 -9.98 13.39 26.45
C PRO A 238 -11.22 12.93 25.66
N GLN A 239 -11.90 13.85 24.97
CA GLN A 239 -13.05 13.49 24.13
C GLN A 239 -12.58 13.10 22.73
N PRO A 240 -13.04 11.96 22.17
CA PRO A 240 -12.67 11.57 20.82
C PRO A 240 -13.21 12.58 19.80
N VAL A 241 -12.40 12.90 18.80
CA VAL A 241 -12.79 13.71 17.65
C VAL A 241 -13.13 12.77 16.50
N THR A 242 -14.24 13.04 15.82
CA THR A 242 -14.70 12.25 14.69
C THR A 242 -15.00 13.11 13.47
N ASP A 243 -14.64 12.64 12.28
CA ASP A 243 -14.93 13.29 11.00
C ASP A 243 -15.23 12.26 9.90
N ASP A 244 -16.47 12.21 9.42
CA ASP A 244 -16.94 11.23 8.45
C ASP A 244 -16.18 11.27 7.09
N HIS A 245 -15.53 12.39 6.76
CA HIS A 245 -14.74 12.51 5.53
C HIS A 245 -13.35 11.88 5.67
N GLU A 246 -12.83 11.77 6.88
CA GLU A 246 -11.46 11.31 7.14
C GLU A 246 -11.40 9.79 7.31
N LEU A 247 -10.39 9.13 6.77
CA LEU A 247 -10.19 7.68 6.92
C LEU A 247 -8.92 7.38 7.70
N PRO A 248 -8.99 6.77 8.90
CA PRO A 248 -10.18 6.43 9.73
C PRO A 248 -10.92 7.64 10.33
N TYR A 249 -12.24 7.57 10.54
CA TYR A 249 -13.02 8.74 11.02
C TYR A 249 -12.87 9.06 12.49
N LYS A 250 -12.29 8.17 13.30
CA LYS A 250 -12.18 8.27 14.75
C LYS A 250 -10.79 7.83 15.23
N PRO A 251 -10.44 7.96 16.52
CA PRO A 251 -9.18 7.44 17.06
C PRO A 251 -8.98 5.98 16.72
N VAL A 252 -7.74 5.62 16.43
CA VAL A 252 -7.33 4.26 16.09
C VAL A 252 -6.33 3.73 17.10
N ASP A 253 -6.25 2.40 17.16
CA ASP A 253 -5.42 1.64 18.08
C ASP A 253 -3.92 1.64 17.75
N TYR A 254 -3.48 2.40 16.74
CA TYR A 254 -2.08 2.62 16.38
C TYR A 254 -1.70 4.11 16.39
N TRP A 255 -0.40 4.42 16.30
CA TRP A 255 0.06 5.80 16.25
C TRP A 255 -0.05 6.39 14.83
N PRO A 256 -0.90 7.40 14.57
CA PRO A 256 -1.04 8.03 13.26
C PRO A 256 0.07 9.07 13.06
N TYR A 257 1.30 8.60 12.83
CA TYR A 257 2.47 9.47 12.61
C TYR A 257 2.21 10.49 11.50
N ALA A 258 2.63 11.72 11.74
CA ALA A 258 2.40 12.83 10.82
C ALA A 258 3.70 13.42 10.28
N GLY A 259 3.55 14.17 9.19
CA GLY A 259 4.64 14.73 8.43
C GLY A 259 4.94 13.96 7.14
N LEU A 260 6.06 14.32 6.51
CA LEU A 260 6.59 13.62 5.34
C LEU A 260 7.36 12.37 5.80
N THR A 261 6.63 11.29 6.04
CA THR A 261 7.13 10.08 6.71
C THR A 261 7.89 9.12 5.80
N ARG A 262 7.86 9.31 4.47
CA ARG A 262 8.61 8.51 3.50
C ARG A 262 9.21 9.39 2.40
N SER A 263 10.12 8.83 1.61
CA SER A 263 10.93 9.56 0.63
C SER A 263 10.12 10.41 -0.34
N ALA A 264 10.73 11.51 -0.78
CA ALA A 264 10.21 12.41 -1.80
C ALA A 264 11.29 12.75 -2.85
N TRP A 265 10.88 12.94 -4.10
CA TRP A 265 11.80 13.30 -5.18
C TRP A 265 11.11 14.08 -6.30
N ILE A 266 11.91 14.72 -7.14
CA ILE A 266 11.48 15.18 -8.45
C ILE A 266 12.04 14.22 -9.49
N GLU A 267 11.19 13.77 -10.43
CA GLU A 267 11.58 12.90 -11.52
C GLU A 267 11.34 13.60 -12.86
N ALA A 268 12.38 13.63 -13.69
CA ALA A 268 12.31 14.08 -15.07
C ALA A 268 12.39 12.88 -16.01
N VAL A 269 11.29 12.64 -16.73
CA VAL A 269 11.15 11.56 -17.71
C VAL A 269 11.08 12.12 -19.13
N PRO A 270 11.36 11.31 -20.17
CA PRO A 270 11.12 11.72 -21.56
C PRO A 270 9.66 12.15 -21.79
N GLN A 271 9.40 12.96 -22.83
CA GLN A 271 8.01 13.35 -23.19
C GLN A 271 7.12 12.15 -23.54
N VAL A 272 7.72 11.09 -24.09
CA VAL A 272 7.04 9.81 -24.30
C VAL A 272 7.64 8.82 -23.32
N THR A 273 6.87 8.40 -22.33
CA THR A 273 7.37 7.68 -21.15
C THR A 273 6.52 6.46 -20.84
N ILE A 274 7.15 5.40 -20.34
CA ILE A 274 6.43 4.24 -19.79
C ILE A 274 6.04 4.60 -18.35
N ALA A 275 4.77 4.94 -18.10
CA ALA A 275 4.31 5.35 -16.77
C ALA A 275 4.21 4.16 -15.79
N LYS A 276 3.78 3.00 -16.27
CA LYS A 276 3.67 1.73 -15.53
C LYS A 276 3.96 0.56 -16.45
N LEU A 277 4.63 -0.47 -15.92
CA LEU A 277 4.77 -1.77 -16.56
C LEU A 277 4.08 -2.81 -15.68
N LEU A 278 2.95 -3.35 -16.12
CA LEU A 278 2.25 -4.44 -15.45
C LEU A 278 2.79 -5.77 -15.99
N ALA A 279 3.29 -6.65 -15.12
CA ALA A 279 3.92 -7.91 -15.50
C ALA A 279 3.22 -9.10 -14.83
N VAL A 280 2.85 -10.11 -15.62
CA VAL A 280 2.25 -11.36 -15.14
C VAL A 280 3.04 -12.54 -15.69
N GLY A 281 3.71 -13.26 -14.80
CA GLY A 281 4.40 -14.51 -15.11
C GLY A 281 3.51 -15.71 -14.80
N ALA A 282 2.98 -16.38 -15.84
CA ALA A 282 2.15 -17.58 -15.68
C ALA A 282 2.25 -18.48 -16.91
N ASN A 283 2.05 -19.79 -16.73
CA ASN A 283 1.93 -20.76 -17.84
C ASN A 283 3.10 -20.71 -18.85
N GLY A 284 4.32 -20.49 -18.36
CA GLY A 284 5.53 -20.40 -19.20
C GLY A 284 5.61 -19.14 -20.07
N ARG A 285 4.82 -18.10 -19.77
CA ARG A 285 4.82 -16.82 -20.48
C ARG A 285 4.90 -15.64 -19.51
N LEU A 286 5.55 -14.58 -19.97
CA LEU A 286 5.44 -13.25 -19.40
C LEU A 286 4.45 -12.46 -20.26
N GLU A 287 3.29 -12.14 -19.70
CA GLU A 287 2.34 -11.19 -20.26
C GLU A 287 2.61 -9.82 -19.64
N ALA A 288 3.00 -8.84 -20.45
CA ALA A 288 3.24 -7.48 -19.97
C ALA A 288 2.35 -6.46 -20.66
N ARG A 289 1.97 -5.43 -19.91
CA ARG A 289 1.23 -4.26 -20.39
C ARG A 289 2.03 -3.01 -20.02
N ALA A 290 2.66 -2.40 -21.02
CA ALA A 290 3.34 -1.12 -20.85
C ALA A 290 2.32 0.01 -21.07
N VAL A 291 2.04 0.76 -20.01
CA VAL A 291 1.22 1.97 -20.06
C VAL A 291 2.13 3.13 -20.43
N VAL A 292 1.92 3.71 -21.61
CA VAL A 292 2.78 4.73 -22.19
C VAL A 292 2.02 6.04 -22.27
N GLU A 293 2.60 7.11 -21.73
CA GLU A 293 2.09 8.47 -21.87
C GLU A 293 2.92 9.22 -22.92
N ASN A 294 2.24 9.91 -23.84
CA ASN A 294 2.84 10.82 -24.79
C ASN A 294 2.41 12.25 -24.45
N HIS A 295 3.30 12.98 -23.77
CA HIS A 295 3.13 14.37 -23.42
C HIS A 295 3.56 15.34 -24.53
N SER A 296 4.02 14.85 -25.69
CA SER A 296 4.45 15.72 -26.79
C SER A 296 3.26 16.22 -27.63
N ALA A 297 3.51 17.20 -28.50
CA ALA A 297 2.52 17.74 -29.42
C ALA A 297 2.34 16.90 -30.70
N SER A 298 3.10 15.83 -30.86
CA SER A 298 3.10 14.98 -32.05
C SER A 298 2.84 13.53 -31.67
N ASP A 299 2.27 12.78 -32.61
CA ASP A 299 2.11 11.35 -32.45
C ASP A 299 3.49 10.67 -32.31
N PHE A 300 3.57 9.73 -31.38
CA PHE A 300 4.73 8.88 -31.24
C PHE A 300 4.58 7.66 -32.13
N GLU A 301 5.56 7.45 -33.02
CA GLU A 301 5.71 6.20 -33.77
C GLU A 301 7.05 5.56 -33.45
N GLY A 302 7.00 4.32 -32.96
CA GLY A 302 8.19 3.62 -32.53
C GLY A 302 7.97 2.14 -32.31
N ARG A 303 8.82 1.57 -31.46
CA ARG A 303 8.76 0.17 -31.03
C ARG A 303 8.94 0.07 -29.52
N LEU A 304 8.27 -0.91 -28.94
CA LEU A 304 8.53 -1.38 -27.59
C LEU A 304 9.30 -2.70 -27.66
N THR A 305 10.45 -2.76 -27.00
CA THR A 305 11.19 -4.01 -26.76
C THR A 305 10.94 -4.45 -25.32
N LEU A 306 10.45 -5.68 -25.13
CA LEU A 306 10.31 -6.29 -23.81
C LEU A 306 11.37 -7.40 -23.66
N ASP A 307 12.29 -7.19 -22.74
CA ASP A 307 13.24 -8.20 -22.26
C ASP A 307 12.65 -8.87 -21.00
N PRO A 308 12.40 -10.20 -21.02
CA PRO A 308 11.85 -10.92 -19.87
C PRO A 308 12.84 -11.09 -18.71
N GLY A 309 14.10 -10.72 -18.89
CA GLY A 309 15.13 -10.78 -17.87
C GLY A 309 15.94 -12.07 -17.86
N ARG A 310 17.12 -12.00 -17.26
CA ARG A 310 18.06 -13.11 -17.11
C ARG A 310 17.44 -14.24 -16.29
N GLY A 311 17.62 -15.48 -16.74
CA GLY A 311 17.09 -16.68 -16.07
C GLY A 311 15.70 -17.10 -16.55
N SER A 312 15.02 -16.30 -17.37
CA SER A 312 13.71 -16.65 -17.94
C SER A 312 13.78 -17.69 -19.07
N GLY A 313 14.94 -17.80 -19.74
CA GLY A 313 15.09 -18.55 -20.99
C GLY A 313 14.43 -17.89 -22.21
N GLY A 314 13.73 -16.78 -22.02
CA GLY A 314 13.09 -16.01 -23.08
C GLY A 314 14.07 -15.09 -23.80
N ARG A 315 13.74 -14.73 -25.04
CA ARG A 315 14.45 -13.70 -25.82
C ARG A 315 13.62 -12.42 -25.86
N PRO A 316 14.25 -11.24 -25.95
CA PRO A 316 13.50 -10.00 -26.10
C PRO A 316 12.56 -10.03 -27.29
N VAL A 317 11.33 -9.52 -27.10
CA VAL A 317 10.32 -9.38 -28.17
C VAL A 317 10.12 -7.92 -28.47
N VAL A 318 10.03 -7.59 -29.76
CA VAL A 318 9.83 -6.22 -30.24
C VAL A 318 8.48 -6.11 -30.91
N VAL A 319 7.68 -5.13 -30.50
CA VAL A 319 6.38 -4.80 -31.12
C VAL A 319 6.33 -3.34 -31.53
N ALA A 320 5.45 -3.01 -32.48
CA ALA A 320 5.18 -1.61 -32.82
C ALA A 320 4.49 -0.89 -31.65
N ALA A 321 4.82 0.38 -31.46
CA ALA A 321 4.18 1.26 -30.49
C ALA A 321 3.76 2.55 -31.20
N ARG A 322 2.46 2.87 -31.12
CA ARG A 322 1.90 4.13 -31.63
C ARG A 322 1.05 4.77 -30.55
N ILE A 323 1.41 5.99 -30.15
CA ILE A 323 0.73 6.70 -29.07
C ILE A 323 0.42 8.10 -29.58
N ALA A 324 -0.86 8.45 -29.64
CA ALA A 324 -1.28 9.76 -30.14
C ALA A 324 -0.70 10.89 -29.29
N ALA A 325 -0.51 12.07 -29.88
CA ALA A 325 -0.11 13.28 -29.15
C ALA A 325 -1.03 13.51 -27.95
N ARG A 326 -0.47 13.95 -26.83
CA ARG A 326 -1.23 14.29 -25.61
C ARG A 326 -2.20 13.17 -25.22
N SER A 327 -1.72 11.93 -25.15
CA SER A 327 -2.56 10.78 -24.82
C SER A 327 -1.81 9.71 -24.03
N ALA A 328 -2.56 8.76 -23.49
CA ALA A 328 -2.01 7.52 -22.93
C ALA A 328 -2.45 6.35 -23.81
N GLY A 329 -1.56 5.37 -23.99
CA GLY A 329 -1.84 4.12 -24.70
C GLY A 329 -1.24 2.92 -23.97
N VAL A 330 -1.75 1.74 -24.27
CA VAL A 330 -1.25 0.48 -23.70
C VAL A 330 -0.67 -0.39 -24.79
N VAL A 331 0.60 -0.76 -24.63
CA VAL A 331 1.28 -1.71 -25.52
C VAL A 331 1.40 -3.05 -24.80
N ARG A 332 0.75 -4.07 -25.37
CA ARG A 332 0.74 -5.44 -24.84
C ARG A 332 1.82 -6.27 -25.51
N VAL A 333 2.58 -7.01 -24.72
CA VAL A 333 3.62 -7.90 -25.23
C VAL A 333 3.58 -9.21 -24.45
N SER A 334 3.75 -10.30 -25.17
CA SER A 334 3.75 -11.64 -24.62
C SER A 334 5.04 -12.36 -25.02
N VAL A 335 5.80 -12.83 -24.03
CA VAL A 335 7.13 -13.42 -24.22
C VAL A 335 7.18 -14.83 -23.62
N PRO A 336 7.59 -15.86 -24.39
CA PRO A 336 7.86 -17.18 -23.82
C PRO A 336 9.00 -17.12 -22.80
N ILE A 337 8.80 -17.72 -21.63
CA ILE A 337 9.79 -17.82 -20.53
C ILE A 337 9.94 -19.29 -20.09
N PRO A 338 10.39 -20.19 -20.99
CA PRO A 338 10.33 -21.64 -20.78
C PRO A 338 11.21 -22.17 -19.64
N HIS A 339 12.11 -21.33 -19.11
CA HIS A 339 13.04 -21.69 -18.04
C HIS A 339 12.87 -20.81 -16.79
N ALA A 340 11.83 -19.97 -16.74
CA ALA A 340 11.60 -19.14 -15.56
C ALA A 340 11.24 -20.00 -14.33
N PRO A 341 11.96 -19.83 -13.20
CA PRO A 341 11.64 -20.54 -11.97
C PRO A 341 10.29 -20.06 -11.41
N ARG A 342 9.53 -20.98 -10.78
CA ARG A 342 8.32 -20.60 -10.05
C ARG A 342 8.70 -19.96 -8.72
N TRP A 343 8.03 -18.87 -8.38
CA TRP A 343 8.16 -18.20 -7.09
C TRP A 343 7.35 -18.95 -6.02
N SER A 344 7.93 -19.13 -4.85
CA SER A 344 7.27 -19.62 -3.63
C SER A 344 8.08 -19.25 -2.38
N PRO A 345 7.54 -19.36 -1.16
CA PRO A 345 8.29 -19.14 0.06
C PRO A 345 9.63 -19.88 0.15
N ALA A 346 9.63 -21.17 -0.23
CA ALA A 346 10.84 -22.00 -0.23
C ALA A 346 11.81 -21.72 -1.40
N ALA A 347 11.35 -21.02 -2.44
CA ALA A 347 12.14 -20.69 -3.63
C ALA A 347 11.72 -19.30 -4.17
N PRO A 348 12.13 -18.20 -3.48
CA PRO A 348 11.65 -16.84 -3.75
C PRO A 348 12.35 -16.20 -4.95
N HIS A 349 12.36 -16.90 -6.09
CA HIS A 349 13.01 -16.42 -7.30
C HIS A 349 12.16 -15.34 -7.99
N THR A 350 12.70 -14.14 -8.07
CA THR A 350 12.15 -13.05 -8.89
C THR A 350 13.00 -12.81 -10.13
N LEU A 351 12.36 -12.27 -11.17
CA LEU A 351 12.96 -11.87 -12.42
C LEU A 351 12.72 -10.37 -12.63
N THR A 352 13.52 -9.72 -13.46
CA THR A 352 13.34 -8.31 -13.81
C THR A 352 12.97 -8.18 -15.28
N ALA A 353 11.74 -7.79 -15.55
CA ALA A 353 11.30 -7.44 -16.91
C ALA A 353 11.75 -6.01 -17.22
N ARG A 354 12.26 -5.78 -18.43
CA ARG A 354 12.65 -4.44 -18.90
C ARG A 354 11.92 -4.11 -20.19
N ALA A 355 11.19 -3.01 -20.18
CA ALA A 355 10.54 -2.45 -21.35
C ALA A 355 11.32 -1.22 -21.84
N THR A 356 11.66 -1.19 -23.12
CA THR A 356 12.41 -0.09 -23.75
C THR A 356 11.66 0.44 -24.97
N LEU A 357 11.34 1.74 -24.97
CA LEU A 357 10.80 2.44 -26.13
C LEU A 357 11.94 2.94 -27.03
N THR A 358 11.76 2.76 -28.34
CA THR A 358 12.66 3.27 -29.38
C THR A 358 11.87 4.03 -30.43
N ALA A 359 12.41 5.14 -30.92
CA ALA A 359 11.77 5.94 -31.96
C ALA A 359 11.90 5.30 -33.34
N GLY A 360 10.91 5.54 -34.21
CA GLY A 360 10.95 5.13 -35.60
C GLY A 360 10.48 3.68 -35.85
N ARG A 361 10.00 3.44 -37.06
CA ARG A 361 9.38 2.17 -37.46
C ARG A 361 10.38 1.03 -37.70
N HIS A 362 11.66 1.34 -37.93
CA HIS A 362 12.70 0.37 -38.31
C HIS A 362 13.83 0.29 -37.27
N SER A 363 14.47 1.41 -36.99
CA SER A 363 15.48 1.54 -35.95
C SER A 363 15.53 3.01 -35.56
N GLY A 364 15.90 3.29 -34.32
CA GLY A 364 16.09 4.67 -33.88
C GLY A 364 16.58 4.74 -32.44
N ALA A 365 16.69 5.97 -31.96
CA ALA A 365 17.20 6.24 -30.62
C ALA A 365 16.28 5.65 -29.55
N ARG A 366 16.89 5.20 -28.44
CA ARG A 366 16.17 4.85 -27.22
C ARG A 366 15.51 6.11 -26.66
N VAL A 367 14.22 6.00 -26.38
CA VAL A 367 13.39 7.09 -25.85
C VAL A 367 13.26 6.96 -24.35
N ASP A 368 12.74 5.83 -23.89
CA ASP A 368 12.55 5.56 -22.46
C ASP A 368 12.80 4.09 -22.12
N THR A 369 13.04 3.81 -20.85
CA THR A 369 13.14 2.48 -20.29
C THR A 369 12.50 2.46 -18.90
N LEU A 370 11.77 1.38 -18.62
CA LEU A 370 11.25 1.08 -17.30
C LEU A 370 11.38 -0.43 -17.05
N SER A 371 11.91 -0.77 -15.87
CA SER A 371 12.04 -2.14 -15.40
C SER A 371 11.14 -2.38 -14.19
N THR A 372 10.66 -3.61 -14.03
CA THR A 372 9.92 -4.04 -12.83
C THR A 372 10.28 -5.47 -12.47
N GLY A 373 10.23 -5.79 -11.17
CA GLY A 373 10.33 -7.16 -10.68
C GLY A 373 9.04 -7.94 -10.95
N TYR A 374 9.15 -9.25 -11.16
CA TYR A 374 7.99 -10.14 -11.21
C TYR A 374 8.38 -11.56 -10.75
N GLY A 375 7.40 -12.33 -10.31
CA GLY A 375 7.56 -13.76 -10.02
C GLY A 375 6.58 -14.60 -10.84
N VAL A 376 6.95 -15.86 -11.11
CA VAL A 376 6.06 -16.81 -11.80
C VAL A 376 5.34 -17.65 -10.76
N ARG A 377 4.06 -17.38 -10.52
CA ARG A 377 3.26 -18.15 -9.57
C ARG A 377 1.80 -18.21 -9.98
N GLU A 378 1.08 -19.16 -9.39
CA GLU A 378 -0.36 -19.32 -9.57
C GLU A 378 -1.04 -19.37 -8.21
N LEU A 379 -2.15 -18.64 -8.07
CA LEU A 379 -3.02 -18.69 -6.90
C LEU A 379 -4.37 -19.26 -7.32
N THR A 380 -4.87 -20.20 -6.53
CA THR A 380 -6.20 -20.78 -6.74
C THR A 380 -6.88 -21.00 -5.41
N ILE A 381 -8.21 -20.92 -5.41
CA ILE A 381 -9.05 -21.37 -4.29
C ILE A 381 -9.87 -22.56 -4.77
N GLY A 382 -9.88 -23.63 -3.97
CA GLY A 382 -10.67 -24.83 -4.24
C GLY A 382 -10.65 -25.76 -3.03
N ASP A 383 -11.78 -26.42 -2.77
CA ASP A 383 -11.99 -27.30 -1.61
C ASP A 383 -11.74 -26.59 -0.27
N ALA A 384 -12.22 -25.35 -0.13
CA ALA A 384 -11.96 -24.47 1.02
C ALA A 384 -10.46 -24.22 1.31
N GLN A 385 -9.58 -24.43 0.32
CA GLN A 385 -8.14 -24.20 0.47
C GLN A 385 -7.66 -23.08 -0.44
N LEU A 386 -6.85 -22.18 0.12
CA LEU A 386 -5.99 -21.28 -0.64
C LEU A 386 -4.74 -22.05 -1.06
N ARG A 387 -4.41 -22.03 -2.36
CA ARG A 387 -3.29 -22.80 -2.92
C ARG A 387 -2.33 -21.89 -3.68
N LEU A 388 -1.04 -22.18 -3.54
CA LEU A 388 0.05 -21.58 -4.32
C LEU A 388 0.69 -22.67 -5.17
N ASN A 389 0.73 -22.45 -6.49
CA ASN A 389 1.29 -23.42 -7.45
C ASN A 389 0.68 -24.83 -7.31
N GLY A 390 -0.64 -24.90 -7.03
CA GLY A 390 -1.40 -26.13 -6.82
C GLY A 390 -1.32 -26.73 -5.41
N LYS A 391 -0.43 -26.24 -4.53
CA LYS A 391 -0.26 -26.76 -3.16
C LYS A 391 -1.04 -25.91 -2.14
N PRO A 392 -1.78 -26.53 -1.20
CA PRO A 392 -2.44 -25.81 -0.11
C PRO A 392 -1.44 -25.01 0.71
N LEU A 393 -1.81 -23.78 1.06
CA LEU A 393 -1.10 -22.95 2.01
C LEU A 393 -1.67 -23.13 3.41
N PHE A 394 -0.81 -22.96 4.41
CA PHE A 394 -1.22 -22.56 5.75
C PHE A 394 -0.38 -21.35 6.16
N LEU A 395 -1.05 -20.22 6.33
CA LEU A 395 -0.45 -18.93 6.61
C LEU A 395 -0.16 -18.84 8.11
N LYS A 396 1.09 -19.12 8.49
CA LYS A 396 1.61 -18.86 9.83
C LYS A 396 2.06 -17.41 9.88
N GLY A 397 1.15 -16.56 10.35
CA GLY A 397 1.19 -15.14 10.10
C GLY A 397 1.47 -14.27 11.31
N LEU A 398 1.92 -13.04 11.03
CA LEU A 398 2.02 -11.96 11.99
C LEU A 398 1.38 -10.69 11.42
N ASN A 399 0.70 -9.96 12.29
CA ASN A 399 0.44 -8.54 12.10
C ASN A 399 1.70 -7.75 12.45
N TRP A 400 1.88 -6.55 11.90
CA TRP A 400 3.03 -5.70 12.23
C TRP A 400 2.75 -4.23 11.93
N HIS A 401 2.83 -3.33 12.90
CA HIS A 401 2.85 -1.90 12.60
C HIS A 401 4.24 -1.45 12.13
N GLU A 402 4.28 -0.76 10.99
CA GLU A 402 5.52 -0.20 10.43
C GLU A 402 6.07 0.93 11.29
N GLU A 403 6.88 0.60 12.29
CA GLU A 403 7.52 1.59 13.14
C GLU A 403 8.73 1.08 13.95
N THR A 404 9.56 2.03 14.35
CA THR A 404 10.61 1.83 15.35
C THR A 404 10.55 2.92 16.41
N ALA A 405 11.10 2.64 17.59
CA ALA A 405 11.27 3.64 18.64
C ALA A 405 12.15 4.83 18.18
N ALA A 406 13.11 4.60 17.28
CA ALA A 406 14.08 5.59 16.85
C ALA A 406 13.58 6.55 15.76
N HIS A 407 12.78 6.08 14.80
CA HIS A 407 12.37 6.87 13.63
C HIS A 407 10.85 6.86 13.38
N GLY A 408 10.07 6.19 14.23
CA GLY A 408 8.65 5.98 13.97
C GLY A 408 8.45 5.33 12.59
N ARG A 409 7.59 5.93 11.76
CA ARG A 409 7.33 5.50 10.37
C ARG A 409 8.39 5.89 9.34
N ALA A 410 9.39 6.69 9.70
CA ALA A 410 10.46 7.11 8.78
C ALA A 410 11.67 6.17 8.82
N MET A 411 11.40 4.87 8.77
CA MET A 411 12.41 3.82 8.94
C MET A 411 13.46 3.83 7.83
N THR A 412 14.71 3.58 8.22
CA THR A 412 15.82 3.33 7.30
C THR A 412 15.73 1.91 6.70
N PRO A 413 16.40 1.65 5.57
CA PRO A 413 16.43 0.30 4.99
C PRO A 413 16.96 -0.76 5.95
N ALA A 414 17.95 -0.41 6.77
CA ALA A 414 18.53 -1.32 7.76
C ALA A 414 17.54 -1.67 8.89
N GLU A 415 16.69 -0.72 9.28
CA GLU A 415 15.61 -1.00 10.24
C GLU A 415 14.55 -1.89 9.63
N TYR A 416 14.16 -1.70 8.37
CA TYR A 416 13.28 -2.64 7.69
C TYR A 416 13.87 -4.06 7.64
N ASP A 417 15.14 -4.20 7.31
CA ASP A 417 15.80 -5.50 7.28
C ASP A 417 15.80 -6.17 8.66
N ARG A 418 15.96 -5.39 9.74
CA ARG A 418 15.90 -5.89 11.12
C ARG A 418 14.47 -6.32 11.49
N GLU A 419 13.51 -5.41 11.36
CA GLU A 419 12.10 -5.65 11.73
C GLU A 419 11.51 -6.84 10.96
N LEU A 420 11.66 -6.85 9.63
CA LEU A 420 11.16 -7.94 8.79
C LEU A 420 11.97 -9.22 8.98
N GLY A 421 13.25 -9.11 9.32
CA GLY A 421 14.10 -10.25 9.67
C GLY A 421 13.51 -11.10 10.80
N HIS A 422 12.91 -10.46 11.81
CA HIS A 422 12.23 -11.14 12.92
C HIS A 422 11.09 -12.06 12.45
N VAL A 423 10.34 -11.67 11.42
CA VAL A 423 9.25 -12.47 10.83
C VAL A 423 9.77 -13.84 10.38
N THR A 424 10.88 -13.86 9.63
CA THR A 424 11.47 -15.12 9.17
C THR A 424 12.18 -15.88 10.29
N ALA A 425 12.80 -15.17 11.24
CA ALA A 425 13.53 -15.76 12.36
C ALA A 425 12.60 -16.56 13.29
N VAL A 426 11.39 -16.03 13.57
CA VAL A 426 10.36 -16.71 14.35
C VAL A 426 9.58 -17.75 13.53
N GLY A 427 9.93 -17.93 12.25
CA GLY A 427 9.37 -18.96 11.38
C GLY A 427 7.97 -18.67 10.87
N ALA A 428 7.56 -17.39 10.82
CA ALA A 428 6.38 -16.98 10.06
C ALA A 428 6.67 -17.03 8.55
N ASN A 429 5.66 -17.37 7.76
CA ASN A 429 5.72 -17.35 6.29
C ASN A 429 4.77 -16.30 5.68
N PHE A 430 4.06 -15.56 6.53
CA PHE A 430 3.02 -14.63 6.12
C PHE A 430 3.06 -13.38 7.02
N ILE A 431 2.84 -12.22 6.41
CA ILE A 431 2.65 -10.96 7.12
C ILE A 431 1.37 -10.29 6.62
N ARG A 432 0.57 -9.79 7.55
CA ARG A 432 -0.54 -8.88 7.27
C ARG A 432 -0.07 -7.45 7.47
N ASN A 433 -0.22 -6.64 6.43
CA ASN A 433 0.08 -5.21 6.48
C ASN A 433 -1.06 -4.40 7.13
N CYS A 434 -1.46 -4.78 8.35
CA CYS A 434 -2.53 -4.11 9.11
C CYS A 434 -2.20 -2.62 9.42
N VAL A 435 -3.06 -1.65 9.23
CA VAL A 435 -4.30 -1.62 8.45
C VAL A 435 -4.14 -0.55 7.36
N TYR A 436 -3.00 -0.56 6.66
CA TYR A 436 -2.63 0.49 5.70
C TYR A 436 -1.48 0.04 4.79
N ASN A 437 -1.33 0.66 3.61
CA ASN A 437 -0.23 0.29 2.72
C ASN A 437 1.16 0.58 3.32
N ARG A 438 2.10 -0.33 3.10
CA ARG A 438 3.48 -0.22 3.61
C ARG A 438 4.38 0.56 2.68
N HIS A 439 5.56 0.90 3.18
CA HIS A 439 6.62 1.38 2.31
C HIS A 439 6.91 0.31 1.24
N PRO A 440 7.14 0.70 -0.02
CA PRO A 440 7.51 -0.23 -1.09
C PRO A 440 8.65 -1.20 -0.77
N TYR A 441 9.50 -0.90 0.23
CA TYR A 441 10.58 -1.78 0.67
C TYR A 441 10.06 -3.10 1.24
N VAL A 442 8.91 -3.09 1.91
CA VAL A 442 8.34 -4.27 2.58
C VAL A 442 7.99 -5.36 1.56
N TYR A 443 7.35 -4.98 0.46
CA TYR A 443 6.97 -5.92 -0.61
C TYR A 443 8.19 -6.44 -1.37
N ASP A 444 9.14 -5.55 -1.65
CA ASP A 444 10.45 -5.86 -2.23
C ASP A 444 11.25 -6.87 -1.38
N TRP A 445 11.20 -6.70 -0.06
CA TRP A 445 11.82 -7.60 0.90
C TRP A 445 11.08 -8.94 0.94
N ALA A 446 9.74 -8.92 1.02
CA ALA A 446 8.92 -10.12 1.08
C ALA A 446 9.07 -10.99 -0.18
N ASP A 447 9.14 -10.36 -1.36
CA ASP A 447 9.43 -11.01 -2.63
C ASP A 447 10.76 -11.78 -2.62
N ARG A 448 11.82 -11.19 -2.04
CA ARG A 448 13.17 -11.76 -2.00
C ARG A 448 13.37 -12.80 -0.91
N HIS A 449 12.59 -12.71 0.18
CA HIS A 449 12.71 -13.60 1.34
C HIS A 449 11.62 -14.68 1.40
N GLY A 450 10.69 -14.69 0.44
CA GLY A 450 9.65 -15.72 0.38
C GLY A 450 8.58 -15.55 1.45
N VAL A 451 8.28 -14.32 1.84
CA VAL A 451 7.19 -14.03 2.78
C VAL A 451 5.93 -13.67 1.98
N LEU A 452 4.82 -14.30 2.31
CA LEU A 452 3.52 -14.03 1.71
C LEU A 452 2.92 -12.78 2.38
N VAL A 453 2.21 -11.96 1.61
CA VAL A 453 1.67 -10.68 2.09
C VAL A 453 0.17 -10.62 1.84
N MET A 454 -0.57 -10.20 2.87
CA MET A 454 -1.88 -9.59 2.72
C MET A 454 -1.73 -8.08 2.91
N ASP A 455 -2.22 -7.33 1.94
CA ASP A 455 -2.14 -5.87 1.97
C ASP A 455 -3.48 -5.26 2.33
N ASP A 456 -3.47 -4.26 3.20
CA ASP A 456 -4.66 -3.57 3.72
C ASP A 456 -4.69 -2.10 3.25
N ILE A 457 -5.88 -1.50 3.34
CA ILE A 457 -6.11 -0.06 3.18
C ILE A 457 -6.59 0.54 4.51
N ASP A 458 -6.46 1.87 4.65
CA ASP A 458 -6.73 2.67 5.85
C ASP A 458 -8.20 2.68 6.35
N THR A 459 -9.07 1.84 5.79
CA THR A 459 -10.48 1.74 6.16
C THR A 459 -10.63 0.87 7.41
N MET A 460 -10.36 1.48 8.56
CA MET A 460 -10.52 0.88 9.88
C MET A 460 -11.67 1.53 10.65
N TRP A 461 -12.51 0.69 11.26
CA TRP A 461 -13.61 1.11 12.12
C TRP A 461 -14.53 2.17 11.49
N LEU A 462 -14.96 1.99 10.23
CA LEU A 462 -15.95 2.89 9.62
C LEU A 462 -17.34 2.59 10.22
N ASN A 463 -18.21 3.59 10.30
CA ASN A 463 -19.63 3.38 10.60
C ASN A 463 -20.47 3.40 9.31
N THR A 464 -21.78 3.13 9.42
CA THR A 464 -22.68 3.07 8.26
C THR A 464 -22.75 4.38 7.48
N ALA A 465 -22.69 5.53 8.17
CA ALA A 465 -22.73 6.84 7.53
C ALA A 465 -21.49 7.08 6.65
N GLN A 466 -20.31 6.70 7.16
CA GLN A 466 -19.06 6.82 6.44
C GLN A 466 -19.02 5.85 5.25
N GLU A 467 -19.42 4.60 5.41
CA GLU A 467 -19.52 3.63 4.31
C GLU A 467 -20.37 4.16 3.15
N LYS A 468 -21.51 4.76 3.50
CA LYS A 468 -22.40 5.42 2.53
C LYS A 468 -21.72 6.61 1.86
N LEU A 469 -21.11 7.50 2.65
CA LEU A 469 -20.41 8.68 2.13
C LEU A 469 -19.28 8.28 1.17
N GLN A 470 -18.47 7.29 1.54
CA GLN A 470 -17.36 6.79 0.73
C GLN A 470 -17.85 6.13 -0.57
N THR A 471 -19.03 5.49 -0.56
CA THR A 471 -19.59 4.83 -1.74
C THR A 471 -20.30 5.81 -2.68
N GLU A 472 -21.10 6.73 -2.15
CA GLU A 472 -22.03 7.55 -2.95
C GLU A 472 -21.44 8.89 -3.39
N ARG A 473 -20.45 9.43 -2.68
CA ARG A 473 -19.99 10.81 -2.89
C ARG A 473 -18.47 11.00 -2.78
N TYR A 474 -17.86 10.65 -1.65
CA TYR A 474 -16.46 11.03 -1.38
C TYR A 474 -15.45 10.17 -2.14
N GLY A 475 -15.53 8.84 -2.03
CA GLY A 475 -14.72 7.93 -2.85
C GLY A 475 -13.26 7.72 -2.43
N LEU A 476 -12.82 8.19 -1.25
CA LEU A 476 -11.43 8.00 -0.81
C LEU A 476 -11.09 6.53 -0.57
N ALA A 477 -11.98 5.76 0.06
CA ALA A 477 -11.78 4.32 0.28
C ALA A 477 -11.53 3.57 -1.05
N ARG A 478 -12.31 3.91 -2.08
CA ARG A 478 -12.15 3.37 -3.44
C ARG A 478 -10.81 3.77 -4.06
N ALA A 479 -10.40 5.04 -3.90
CA ALA A 479 -9.13 5.54 -4.40
C ALA A 479 -7.93 4.82 -3.75
N LEU A 480 -7.98 4.56 -2.44
CA LEU A 480 -6.97 3.79 -1.71
C LEU A 480 -6.92 2.33 -2.18
N ALA A 481 -8.07 1.68 -2.35
CA ALA A 481 -8.15 0.31 -2.88
C ALA A 481 -7.55 0.18 -4.29
N LEU A 482 -7.84 1.13 -5.19
CA LEU A 482 -7.22 1.20 -6.53
C LEU A 482 -5.71 1.41 -6.44
N THR A 483 -5.26 2.29 -5.55
CA THR A 483 -3.85 2.63 -5.36
C THR A 483 -3.05 1.42 -4.85
N MET A 484 -3.60 0.69 -3.86
CA MET A 484 -3.03 -0.56 -3.34
C MET A 484 -2.84 -1.59 -4.46
N ALA A 485 -3.92 -1.96 -5.15
CA ALA A 485 -3.89 -3.01 -6.17
C ALA A 485 -2.99 -2.64 -7.36
N TRP A 486 -2.98 -1.37 -7.76
CA TRP A 486 -2.14 -0.87 -8.84
C TRP A 486 -0.65 -0.86 -8.51
N ASN A 487 -0.29 -0.37 -7.32
CA ASN A 487 1.11 -0.27 -6.92
C ASN A 487 1.69 -1.66 -6.67
N GLN A 488 0.96 -2.51 -5.95
CA GLN A 488 1.47 -3.82 -5.54
C GLN A 488 1.23 -4.94 -6.58
N HIS A 489 0.71 -4.60 -7.76
CA HIS A 489 0.38 -5.55 -8.82
C HIS A 489 1.50 -6.56 -9.13
N ASN A 490 2.74 -6.07 -9.21
CA ASN A 490 3.88 -6.83 -9.70
C ASN A 490 4.57 -7.69 -8.63
N HIS A 491 4.24 -7.50 -7.35
CA HIS A 491 4.85 -8.25 -6.25
C HIS A 491 4.25 -9.67 -6.16
N PRO A 492 5.01 -10.75 -6.42
CA PRO A 492 4.52 -12.11 -6.26
C PRO A 492 4.21 -12.48 -4.80
N SER A 493 4.86 -11.83 -3.82
CA SER A 493 4.60 -12.01 -2.38
C SER A 493 3.19 -11.65 -1.99
N VAL A 494 2.60 -10.63 -2.61
CA VAL A 494 1.23 -10.21 -2.32
C VAL A 494 0.26 -11.25 -2.87
N ILE A 495 -0.54 -11.84 -1.99
CA ILE A 495 -1.47 -12.93 -2.31
C ILE A 495 -2.92 -12.61 -1.97
N LEU A 496 -3.18 -11.62 -1.11
CA LEU A 496 -4.51 -11.26 -0.64
C LEU A 496 -4.67 -9.75 -0.55
N TRP A 497 -5.85 -9.26 -0.92
CA TRP A 497 -6.26 -7.88 -0.70
C TRP A 497 -7.27 -7.82 0.45
N CYS A 498 -6.95 -7.09 1.51
CA CYS A 498 -7.82 -6.84 2.65
C CYS A 498 -8.53 -5.49 2.45
N LEU A 499 -9.87 -5.50 2.45
CA LEU A 499 -10.65 -4.30 2.11
C LEU A 499 -11.05 -3.45 3.29
N GLN A 500 -11.03 -3.97 4.52
CA GLN A 500 -11.38 -3.23 5.73
C GLN A 500 -10.89 -3.93 7.00
N ASN A 501 -10.82 -3.17 8.09
CA ASN A 501 -10.60 -3.68 9.44
C ASN A 501 -11.68 -3.21 10.42
N GLU A 502 -12.45 -4.17 10.95
CA GLU A 502 -13.38 -4.00 12.05
C GLU A 502 -14.42 -2.87 11.89
N SER A 503 -14.80 -2.52 10.66
CA SER A 503 -15.90 -1.57 10.43
C SER A 503 -17.19 -2.03 11.11
N GLU A 504 -17.91 -1.07 11.66
CA GLU A 504 -19.14 -1.23 12.43
C GLU A 504 -20.31 -1.52 11.49
N ILE A 505 -21.29 -2.27 12.00
CA ILE A 505 -22.51 -2.58 11.27
C ILE A 505 -23.66 -2.11 12.15
N ASP A 506 -24.09 -0.87 11.96
CA ASP A 506 -25.18 -0.28 12.73
C ASP A 506 -26.51 -0.96 12.41
N ALA A 507 -27.56 -0.63 13.18
CA ALA A 507 -28.91 -1.08 12.90
C ALA A 507 -29.30 -0.74 11.45
N ASP A 508 -29.77 -1.73 10.70
CA ASP A 508 -30.11 -1.64 9.27
C ASP A 508 -28.94 -1.27 8.33
N GLY A 509 -27.69 -1.25 8.81
CA GLY A 509 -26.49 -0.88 8.04
C GLY A 509 -25.95 -1.97 7.11
N ALA A 510 -26.36 -3.23 7.28
CA ALA A 510 -25.85 -4.37 6.51
C ALA A 510 -25.94 -4.20 4.96
N PRO A 511 -27.02 -3.63 4.36
CA PRO A 511 -27.06 -3.35 2.93
C PRO A 511 -26.01 -2.33 2.47
N VAL A 512 -25.74 -1.30 3.28
CA VAL A 512 -24.74 -0.26 2.99
C VAL A 512 -23.34 -0.86 3.07
N TYR A 513 -23.03 -1.56 4.16
CA TYR A 513 -21.78 -2.30 4.36
C TYR A 513 -21.47 -3.23 3.18
N ARG A 514 -22.46 -4.03 2.76
CA ARG A 514 -22.33 -4.94 1.61
C ARG A 514 -22.09 -4.20 0.30
N ALA A 515 -22.79 -3.09 0.04
CA ALA A 515 -22.62 -2.30 -1.17
C ALA A 515 -21.23 -1.67 -1.23
N TRP A 516 -20.74 -1.14 -0.11
CA TRP A 516 -19.41 -0.58 0.03
C TRP A 516 -18.32 -1.62 -0.24
N LEU A 517 -18.38 -2.79 0.42
CA LEU A 517 -17.43 -3.88 0.16
C LEU A 517 -17.48 -4.40 -1.29
N ALA A 518 -18.67 -4.46 -1.89
CA ALA A 518 -18.82 -4.85 -3.29
C ALA A 518 -18.14 -3.83 -4.23
N ASP A 519 -18.27 -2.52 -3.95
CA ASP A 519 -17.60 -1.47 -4.72
C ASP A 519 -16.08 -1.57 -4.62
N LEU A 520 -15.54 -1.73 -3.40
CA LEU A 520 -14.10 -1.89 -3.18
C LEU A 520 -13.55 -3.16 -3.84
N LYS A 521 -14.26 -4.29 -3.72
CA LYS A 521 -13.90 -5.54 -4.42
C LYS A 521 -13.88 -5.31 -5.93
N ALA A 522 -14.88 -4.65 -6.50
CA ALA A 522 -14.91 -4.34 -7.92
C ALA A 522 -13.74 -3.43 -8.33
N ALA A 523 -13.36 -2.46 -7.51
CA ALA A 523 -12.22 -1.57 -7.75
C ALA A 523 -10.91 -2.36 -7.89
N VAL A 524 -10.61 -3.21 -6.90
CA VAL A 524 -9.38 -4.02 -6.89
C VAL A 524 -9.36 -5.00 -8.05
N LYS A 525 -10.47 -5.73 -8.29
CA LYS A 525 -10.56 -6.71 -9.38
C LYS A 525 -10.48 -6.05 -10.77
N ALA A 526 -10.86 -4.78 -10.90
CA ALA A 526 -10.77 -4.08 -12.17
C ALA A 526 -9.31 -3.88 -12.63
N VAL A 527 -8.35 -3.77 -11.70
CA VAL A 527 -6.95 -3.44 -12.01
C VAL A 527 -5.95 -4.57 -11.72
N ASP A 528 -6.33 -5.57 -10.92
CA ASP A 528 -5.48 -6.75 -10.66
C ASP A 528 -5.56 -7.79 -11.79
N LEU A 529 -4.52 -7.90 -12.61
CA LEU A 529 -4.48 -8.83 -13.73
C LEU A 529 -4.25 -10.29 -13.31
N THR A 530 -3.90 -10.53 -12.05
CA THR A 530 -3.62 -11.87 -11.51
C THR A 530 -4.79 -12.46 -10.73
N ALA A 531 -5.88 -11.70 -10.59
CA ALA A 531 -7.11 -12.10 -9.91
C ALA A 531 -6.89 -12.62 -8.48
N ARG A 532 -6.02 -11.96 -7.68
CA ARG A 532 -5.75 -12.37 -6.29
C ARG A 532 -7.05 -12.38 -5.48
N PRO A 533 -7.22 -13.32 -4.55
CA PRO A 533 -8.38 -13.35 -3.67
C PRO A 533 -8.49 -12.09 -2.80
N VAL A 534 -9.74 -11.73 -2.50
CA VAL A 534 -10.12 -10.61 -1.65
C VAL A 534 -10.65 -11.12 -0.32
N THR A 535 -10.34 -10.43 0.77
CA THR A 535 -10.77 -10.69 2.15
C THR A 535 -10.95 -9.37 2.91
N TRP A 536 -11.27 -9.46 4.20
CA TRP A 536 -11.23 -8.34 5.13
C TRP A 536 -11.06 -8.87 6.57
N ALA A 537 -10.67 -8.00 7.49
CA ALA A 537 -10.59 -8.31 8.91
C ALA A 537 -11.90 -7.91 9.58
N SER A 538 -12.91 -8.78 9.59
CA SER A 538 -14.19 -8.51 10.27
C SER A 538 -14.02 -8.53 11.79
N ASN A 539 -14.77 -7.70 12.51
CA ASN A 539 -14.84 -7.77 13.99
C ASN A 539 -15.75 -8.92 14.48
N THR A 540 -16.34 -9.70 13.57
CA THR A 540 -17.29 -10.76 13.90
C THR A 540 -17.16 -11.97 12.97
N SER A 541 -17.42 -13.16 13.52
CA SER A 541 -17.54 -14.40 12.77
C SER A 541 -18.90 -14.56 12.08
N ASN A 542 -19.84 -13.63 12.28
CA ASN A 542 -21.16 -13.63 11.62
C ASN A 542 -21.36 -12.39 10.74
N ASP A 543 -20.34 -12.04 9.97
CA ASP A 543 -20.37 -10.93 9.03
C ASP A 543 -21.45 -11.15 7.94
N PRO A 544 -22.28 -10.13 7.66
CA PRO A 544 -23.36 -10.24 6.69
C PRO A 544 -22.87 -10.31 5.25
N ALA A 545 -21.59 -10.04 4.95
CA ALA A 545 -21.01 -9.95 3.62
C ALA A 545 -20.02 -11.08 3.26
N PHE A 546 -19.82 -12.10 4.10
CA PHE A 546 -18.85 -13.18 3.82
C PHE A 546 -19.11 -13.96 2.52
N ASP A 547 -20.31 -13.95 1.96
CA ASP A 547 -20.60 -14.45 0.61
C ASP A 547 -19.87 -13.65 -0.49
N LEU A 548 -19.49 -12.39 -0.25
CA LEU A 548 -18.67 -11.58 -1.15
C LEU A 548 -17.16 -11.85 -0.99
N ALA A 549 -16.70 -12.41 0.12
CA ALA A 549 -15.27 -12.67 0.35
C ALA A 549 -14.76 -13.83 -0.51
N ASP A 550 -13.54 -13.78 -1.04
CA ASP A 550 -12.93 -14.96 -1.66
C ASP A 550 -12.30 -15.86 -0.58
N VAL A 551 -11.74 -15.25 0.47
CA VAL A 551 -11.28 -15.86 1.73
C VAL A 551 -11.99 -15.17 2.88
N ILE A 552 -12.66 -15.93 3.75
CA ILE A 552 -13.32 -15.36 4.93
C ILE A 552 -12.25 -14.94 5.94
N GLY A 553 -12.29 -13.67 6.38
CA GLY A 553 -11.36 -13.14 7.36
C GLY A 553 -12.10 -12.50 8.53
N PHE A 554 -11.69 -12.82 9.76
CA PHE A 554 -12.17 -12.14 10.95
C PHE A 554 -11.14 -12.18 12.08
N ASN A 555 -11.19 -11.13 12.91
CA ASN A 555 -10.42 -10.97 14.12
C ASN A 555 -11.08 -11.76 15.23
N GLU A 556 -10.27 -12.40 16.08
CA GLU A 556 -10.77 -13.27 17.13
C GLU A 556 -9.90 -13.13 18.40
N TYR A 557 -10.55 -12.94 19.55
CA TYR A 557 -9.92 -12.68 20.84
C TYR A 557 -10.56 -13.45 22.02
N PHE A 558 -11.01 -14.68 21.79
CA PHE A 558 -11.56 -15.57 22.81
C PHE A 558 -10.58 -15.77 23.98
N GLY A 559 -11.08 -15.85 25.21
CA GLY A 559 -10.25 -16.00 26.41
C GLY A 559 -9.57 -14.70 26.89
N TYR A 560 -9.63 -13.62 26.08
CA TYR A 560 -9.17 -12.29 26.45
C TYR A 560 -10.31 -11.29 26.55
N PHE A 561 -10.91 -10.86 25.43
CA PHE A 561 -11.98 -9.85 25.44
C PHE A 561 -13.36 -10.45 25.74
N TYR A 562 -13.58 -11.71 25.35
CA TYR A 562 -14.85 -12.40 25.51
C TYR A 562 -14.67 -13.92 25.45
N GLY A 563 -15.70 -14.67 25.81
CA GLY A 563 -15.72 -16.14 25.73
C GLY A 563 -14.53 -16.84 26.42
N LYS A 564 -14.20 -18.04 25.97
CA LYS A 564 -13.10 -18.88 26.46
C LYS A 564 -12.25 -19.34 25.27
N ASP A 565 -10.97 -19.61 25.47
CA ASP A 565 -10.08 -20.03 24.36
C ASP A 565 -10.65 -21.21 23.54
N ALA A 566 -11.36 -22.13 24.21
CA ALA A 566 -11.99 -23.31 23.59
C ALA A 566 -13.16 -23.01 22.63
N ASP A 567 -13.65 -21.77 22.58
CA ASP A 567 -14.79 -21.36 21.75
C ASP A 567 -14.37 -21.08 20.28
N LEU A 568 -13.07 -20.93 20.00
CA LEU A 568 -12.54 -20.66 18.66
C LEU A 568 -12.87 -21.81 17.69
N GLY A 569 -12.63 -23.04 18.10
CA GLY A 569 -12.86 -24.23 17.28
C GLY A 569 -14.32 -24.36 16.81
N PRO A 570 -15.30 -24.43 17.72
CA PRO A 570 -16.72 -24.45 17.37
C PRO A 570 -17.16 -23.27 16.50
N THR A 571 -16.59 -22.09 16.71
CA THR A 571 -16.87 -20.91 15.88
C THR A 571 -16.39 -21.10 14.44
N LEU A 572 -15.16 -21.60 14.25
CA LEU A 572 -14.63 -21.93 12.93
C LEU A 572 -15.48 -22.99 12.22
N ASP A 573 -15.92 -24.01 12.95
CA ASP A 573 -16.79 -25.07 12.42
C ASP A 573 -18.15 -24.49 11.95
N ALA A 574 -18.73 -23.58 12.72
CA ALA A 574 -19.99 -22.92 12.37
C ALA A 574 -19.85 -22.02 11.13
N VAL A 575 -18.76 -21.26 11.02
CA VAL A 575 -18.46 -20.44 9.83
C VAL A 575 -18.27 -21.32 8.60
N HIS A 576 -17.49 -22.40 8.73
CA HIS A 576 -17.28 -23.35 7.63
C HIS A 576 -18.58 -24.03 7.21
N ALA A 577 -19.43 -24.44 8.15
CA ALA A 577 -20.74 -25.03 7.84
C ALA A 577 -21.64 -24.07 7.04
N LYS A 578 -21.57 -22.76 7.32
CA LYS A 578 -22.29 -21.72 6.57
C LYS A 578 -21.67 -21.45 5.20
N TYR A 579 -20.35 -21.58 5.06
CA TYR A 579 -19.60 -21.27 3.85
C TYR A 579 -18.59 -22.37 3.46
N PRO A 580 -19.06 -23.58 3.09
CA PRO A 580 -18.20 -24.77 2.99
C PRO A 580 -17.15 -24.72 1.88
N GLY A 581 -17.30 -23.83 0.89
CA GLY A 581 -16.34 -23.67 -0.21
C GLY A 581 -15.25 -22.64 0.03
N LYS A 582 -15.28 -21.90 1.14
CA LYS A 582 -14.42 -20.73 1.37
C LYS A 582 -13.36 -21.04 2.43
N PRO A 583 -12.07 -20.76 2.14
CA PRO A 583 -11.04 -20.81 3.17
C PRO A 583 -11.28 -19.75 4.24
N ILE A 584 -10.91 -20.03 5.48
CA ILE A 584 -11.00 -19.12 6.63
C ILE A 584 -9.61 -18.69 7.06
N LEU A 585 -9.41 -17.40 7.32
CA LEU A 585 -8.20 -16.81 7.87
C LEU A 585 -8.56 -16.07 9.17
N ILE A 586 -7.93 -16.43 10.28
CA ILE A 586 -7.96 -15.57 11.46
C ILE A 586 -7.00 -14.41 11.20
N THR A 587 -7.54 -13.20 11.06
CA THR A 587 -6.81 -11.99 10.63
C THR A 587 -6.17 -11.23 11.79
N GLU A 588 -6.62 -11.48 13.01
CA GLU A 588 -5.97 -11.10 14.26
C GLU A 588 -6.33 -12.09 15.36
N ASN A 589 -5.36 -12.38 16.22
CA ASN A 589 -5.57 -13.06 17.49
C ASN A 589 -4.32 -12.86 18.35
N GLY A 590 -4.50 -12.61 19.64
CA GLY A 590 -3.40 -12.42 20.55
C GLY A 590 -3.88 -11.86 21.87
N THR A 591 -2.98 -11.78 22.83
CA THR A 591 -3.27 -11.22 24.15
C THR A 591 -2.09 -10.39 24.64
N TRP A 592 -2.27 -9.62 25.72
CA TRP A 592 -1.23 -8.75 26.25
C TRP A 592 -0.39 -9.46 27.31
N SER A 593 0.89 -9.08 27.38
CA SER A 593 1.71 -9.33 28.57
C SER A 593 2.79 -8.26 28.70
N VAL A 594 3.10 -7.92 29.96
CA VAL A 594 4.20 -6.99 30.26
C VAL A 594 5.47 -7.82 30.37
N ALA A 595 6.48 -7.48 29.57
CA ALA A 595 7.68 -8.28 29.50
C ALA A 595 8.38 -8.41 30.86
N GLY A 596 8.74 -9.63 31.26
CA GLY A 596 9.29 -9.99 32.56
C GLY A 596 8.27 -10.22 33.67
N THR A 597 6.97 -10.12 33.39
CA THR A 597 5.91 -10.49 34.34
C THR A 597 5.60 -11.97 34.23
N HIS A 598 6.07 -12.75 35.20
CA HIS A 598 5.91 -14.21 35.24
C HIS A 598 4.88 -14.66 36.28
N GLY A 599 4.15 -15.73 35.98
CA GLY A 599 3.19 -16.34 36.90
C GLY A 599 2.48 -17.57 36.33
N PRO A 600 1.36 -17.99 36.95
CA PRO A 600 0.54 -19.06 36.42
C PRO A 600 -0.02 -18.68 35.03
N SER A 601 -0.11 -19.66 34.12
CA SER A 601 -0.69 -19.46 32.78
C SER A 601 -2.19 -19.13 32.77
N THR A 602 -2.83 -19.04 33.94
CA THR A 602 -4.22 -18.62 34.15
C THR A 602 -4.32 -17.18 34.64
N THR A 603 -3.20 -16.51 34.91
CA THR A 603 -3.16 -15.13 35.38
C THR A 603 -2.93 -14.20 34.19
N GLN A 604 -3.97 -13.45 33.82
CA GLN A 604 -3.91 -12.49 32.72
C GLN A 604 -2.75 -11.49 32.87
N GLY A 605 -2.10 -11.15 31.77
CA GLY A 605 -0.96 -10.24 31.73
C GLY A 605 0.41 -10.84 32.01
N THR A 606 0.47 -12.11 32.43
CA THR A 606 1.73 -12.86 32.51
C THR A 606 2.19 -13.36 31.14
N GLU A 607 3.50 -13.52 30.94
CA GLU A 607 4.02 -14.08 29.70
C GLU A 607 3.55 -15.54 29.49
N GLU A 608 3.39 -16.32 30.57
CA GLU A 608 2.87 -17.69 30.50
C GLU A 608 1.42 -17.75 30.03
N TRP A 609 0.57 -16.80 30.44
CA TRP A 609 -0.81 -16.73 29.98
C TRP A 609 -0.89 -16.37 28.49
N GLN A 610 -0.10 -15.39 28.05
CA GLN A 610 -0.02 -15.01 26.64
C GLN A 610 0.44 -16.18 25.75
N ALA A 611 1.50 -16.87 26.15
CA ALA A 611 1.99 -18.05 25.45
C ALA A 611 0.98 -19.22 25.44
N ALA A 612 0.28 -19.45 26.56
CA ALA A 612 -0.72 -20.51 26.67
C ALA A 612 -1.96 -20.25 25.80
N SER A 613 -2.47 -19.03 25.76
CA SER A 613 -3.59 -18.66 24.90
C SER A 613 -3.25 -18.83 23.41
N PHE A 614 -2.08 -18.35 22.98
CA PHE A 614 -1.59 -18.60 21.62
C PHE A 614 -1.52 -20.11 21.31
N THR A 615 -0.94 -20.91 22.21
CA THR A 615 -0.80 -22.36 22.00
C THR A 615 -2.18 -23.04 21.87
N ALA A 616 -3.14 -22.64 22.71
CA ALA A 616 -4.50 -23.16 22.68
C ALA A 616 -5.24 -22.82 21.38
N HIS A 617 -5.12 -21.58 20.90
CA HIS A 617 -5.71 -21.17 19.62
C HIS A 617 -5.02 -21.79 18.42
N TRP A 618 -3.69 -21.86 18.42
CA TRP A 618 -2.90 -22.50 17.36
C TRP A 618 -3.30 -23.97 17.14
N ALA A 619 -3.49 -24.71 18.23
CA ALA A 619 -3.95 -26.10 18.15
C ALA A 619 -5.33 -26.21 17.49
N GLN A 620 -6.25 -25.30 17.77
CA GLN A 620 -7.61 -25.31 17.23
C GLN A 620 -7.65 -24.95 15.73
N VAL A 621 -6.85 -23.99 15.28
CA VAL A 621 -6.77 -23.63 13.85
C VAL A 621 -6.04 -24.70 13.03
N THR A 622 -4.97 -25.29 13.56
CA THR A 622 -4.20 -26.31 12.83
C THR A 622 -4.94 -27.64 12.73
N ALA A 623 -5.73 -28.01 13.74
CA ALA A 623 -6.66 -29.14 13.68
C ALA A 623 -7.69 -29.01 12.54
N ARG A 624 -7.94 -27.79 12.06
CA ARG A 624 -8.89 -27.44 11.00
C ARG A 624 -8.21 -26.98 9.70
N SER A 625 -6.93 -27.33 9.51
CA SER A 625 -6.12 -26.92 8.35
C SER A 625 -6.60 -27.45 6.98
N GLU A 626 -7.73 -28.16 6.96
CA GLU A 626 -8.44 -28.53 5.73
C GLU A 626 -9.28 -27.38 5.16
N PHE A 627 -9.82 -26.49 6.00
CA PHE A 627 -10.59 -25.29 5.59
C PHE A 627 -10.10 -23.98 6.23
N VAL A 628 -9.26 -24.04 7.26
CA VAL A 628 -8.56 -22.86 7.79
C VAL A 628 -7.25 -22.67 7.04
N ALA A 629 -7.17 -21.57 6.29
CA ALA A 629 -6.02 -21.16 5.51
C ALA A 629 -4.89 -20.56 6.34
N GLY A 630 -5.16 -20.12 7.58
CA GLY A 630 -4.10 -19.68 8.48
C GLY A 630 -4.58 -18.83 9.64
N PHE A 631 -3.59 -18.20 10.28
CA PHE A 631 -3.73 -17.46 11.52
C PHE A 631 -2.64 -16.39 11.59
N THR A 632 -3.02 -15.14 11.86
CA THR A 632 -2.08 -14.03 12.09
C THR A 632 -2.11 -13.57 13.53
N TYR A 633 -0.99 -13.73 14.22
CA TYR A 633 -0.86 -13.25 15.60
C TYR A 633 -0.81 -11.71 15.63
N TRP A 634 -1.60 -11.10 16.51
CA TRP A 634 -1.51 -9.69 16.87
C TRP A 634 -0.59 -9.58 18.10
N VAL A 635 0.69 -9.23 17.94
CA VAL A 635 1.37 -8.63 16.77
C VAL A 635 2.88 -8.99 16.81
N LEU A 636 3.66 -8.73 15.75
CA LEU A 636 5.11 -9.02 15.72
C LEU A 636 5.85 -8.36 16.90
N LYS A 637 5.60 -7.09 17.16
CA LYS A 637 6.28 -6.28 18.16
C LYS A 637 5.28 -5.33 18.81
N ASP A 638 5.48 -5.06 20.09
CA ASP A 638 4.82 -3.98 20.81
C ASP A 638 4.92 -2.68 19.99
N TYR A 639 3.91 -1.82 20.08
CA TYR A 639 3.74 -0.74 19.09
C TYR A 639 3.10 0.49 19.73
N LYS A 640 3.34 1.67 19.15
CA LYS A 640 2.77 2.91 19.68
C LYS A 640 1.31 3.01 19.28
N GLN A 641 0.51 3.44 20.23
CA GLN A 641 -0.90 3.71 20.05
C GLN A 641 -1.27 5.07 20.59
N ARG A 642 -2.20 5.72 19.89
CA ARG A 642 -2.76 7.01 20.26
C ARG A 642 -4.21 6.83 20.70
N ALA A 643 -4.58 5.71 21.34
CA ALA A 643 -5.95 5.41 21.81
C ALA A 643 -6.12 5.32 23.36
N GLY A 644 -5.16 5.81 24.16
CA GLY A 644 -5.32 5.97 25.61
C GLY A 644 -5.29 4.67 26.43
N TYR A 645 -5.33 3.51 25.76
CA TYR A 645 -5.40 2.19 26.40
C TYR A 645 -4.22 1.93 27.35
N ASN A 646 -3.01 2.37 27.01
CA ASN A 646 -1.78 2.07 27.76
C ASN A 646 -0.94 3.31 28.13
N GLN A 647 -1.56 4.37 28.67
CA GLN A 647 -0.79 5.54 29.13
C GLN A 647 0.29 5.20 30.17
N ALA A 648 0.08 4.15 30.99
CA ALA A 648 1.05 3.66 31.95
C ALA A 648 2.34 3.11 31.31
N TYR A 649 2.30 2.75 30.02
CA TYR A 649 3.42 2.26 29.24
C TYR A 649 3.77 3.22 28.09
N ASN A 650 3.67 4.53 28.33
CA ASN A 650 3.93 5.54 27.31
C ASN A 650 3.10 5.32 26.02
N GLY A 651 1.86 4.85 26.13
CA GLY A 651 1.02 4.57 24.97
C GLY A 651 1.57 3.46 24.09
N ILE A 652 2.29 2.49 24.66
CA ILE A 652 2.75 1.30 23.95
C ILE A 652 1.77 0.16 24.23
N SER A 653 1.24 -0.43 23.17
CA SER A 653 0.49 -1.69 23.24
C SER A 653 1.46 -2.84 23.48
N VAL A 654 1.25 -3.61 24.55
CA VAL A 654 2.16 -4.70 24.98
C VAL A 654 1.69 -6.09 24.52
N MET A 655 1.07 -6.15 23.34
CA MET A 655 0.49 -7.36 22.73
C MET A 655 1.50 -8.19 21.92
N GLY A 656 2.66 -7.61 21.61
CA GLY A 656 3.62 -8.15 20.66
C GLY A 656 4.44 -9.33 21.19
N LEU A 657 5.06 -10.06 20.26
CA LEU A 657 6.05 -11.09 20.57
C LEU A 657 7.36 -10.50 21.12
N LEU A 658 7.67 -9.27 20.72
CA LEU A 658 8.87 -8.52 21.05
C LEU A 658 8.49 -7.18 21.74
N THR A 659 9.30 -6.69 22.66
CA THR A 659 9.16 -5.34 23.24
C THR A 659 9.45 -4.24 22.21
N PHE A 660 8.99 -3.00 22.43
CA PHE A 660 8.99 -1.99 21.37
C PHE A 660 10.38 -1.43 21.05
N GLU A 661 11.11 -0.97 22.07
CA GLU A 661 12.42 -0.33 21.93
C GLU A 661 13.57 -1.34 21.90
N GLU A 662 13.57 -2.28 22.84
CA GLU A 662 14.66 -3.25 23.01
C GLU A 662 14.51 -4.47 22.09
N GLU A 663 13.34 -4.68 21.48
CA GLU A 663 13.02 -5.86 20.67
C GLU A 663 13.30 -7.18 21.41
N ARG A 664 13.09 -7.19 22.74
CA ARG A 664 13.32 -8.35 23.59
C ARG A 664 12.18 -9.35 23.41
N PRO A 665 12.46 -10.65 23.17
CA PRO A 665 11.42 -11.66 23.05
C PRO A 665 10.72 -11.92 24.40
N LYS A 666 9.40 -12.07 24.34
CA LYS A 666 8.54 -12.60 25.42
C LYS A 666 8.34 -14.12 25.24
N LEU A 667 7.84 -14.85 26.24
CA LEU A 667 7.61 -16.31 26.11
C LEU A 667 6.74 -16.71 24.90
N VAL A 668 5.79 -15.87 24.49
CA VAL A 668 4.96 -16.14 23.32
C VAL A 668 5.76 -16.17 22.01
N HIS A 669 6.91 -15.48 21.93
CA HIS A 669 7.82 -15.56 20.78
C HIS A 669 8.30 -16.99 20.57
N ASP A 670 8.73 -17.65 21.65
CA ASP A 670 9.23 -19.02 21.60
C ASP A 670 8.10 -20.01 21.31
N ALA A 671 6.92 -19.82 21.93
CA ALA A 671 5.73 -20.60 21.62
C ALA A 671 5.34 -20.48 20.13
N PHE A 672 5.34 -19.27 19.58
CA PHE A 672 5.10 -19.03 18.16
C PHE A 672 6.17 -19.72 17.30
N ARG A 673 7.45 -19.60 17.65
CA ARG A 673 8.54 -20.23 16.90
C ARG A 673 8.40 -21.76 16.84
N GLU A 674 8.08 -22.37 17.97
CA GLU A 674 7.95 -23.83 18.13
C GLU A 674 6.66 -24.40 17.51
N ALA A 675 5.63 -23.56 17.34
CA ALA A 675 4.38 -23.94 16.71
C ALA A 675 4.60 -24.46 15.26
N VAL A 676 4.32 -25.74 15.05
CA VAL A 676 4.53 -26.41 13.76
C VAL A 676 3.47 -25.97 12.76
N ASN A 677 3.90 -25.52 11.58
CA ASN A 677 3.02 -25.26 10.46
C ASN A 677 2.57 -26.61 9.84
N PRO A 678 1.25 -26.89 9.73
CA PRO A 678 0.74 -28.18 9.23
C PRO A 678 1.07 -28.45 7.76
N ARG A 679 1.54 -27.44 7.01
CA ARG A 679 1.94 -27.56 5.59
C ARG A 679 3.45 -27.41 5.36
N GLY A 680 4.25 -27.40 6.43
CA GLY A 680 5.69 -27.17 6.38
C GLY A 680 6.06 -25.68 6.28
N ARG A 681 7.35 -25.39 6.07
CA ARG A 681 7.84 -24.04 5.77
C ARG A 681 7.73 -23.72 4.28
#